data_AF-A0A9D9Y5M6-F1
#
_entry.id   AF-A0A9D9Y5M6-F1
#
_cell.length_a   1.000
_cell.length_b   1.000
_cell.length_c   1.000
_cell.angle_alpha   90.00
_cell.angle_beta   90.00
_cell.angle_gamma   90.00
#
_symmetry.space_group_name_H-M   'P 1'
#
loop_
_entity.id
_entity.type
_entity.pdbx_description
1 polymer ?
#
loop_
_entity_poly.entity_id
_entity_poly.type
_entity_poly.pdbx_seq_one_letter_code
_entity_poly.pdbx_strand_id
1 'polypeptide(L)'
;MKFILSISFLLIVSFGFTQPTSWSSKGIGGGGALFSPSINPANGNEYYISCDMTELFHTTDFGLNYTQAHHSQFVGGHYSKVCFTNVPGLLYSIRYINEIPTPCKSTDNGLTWSSLSGNPYPSDDVYTIHVDFNNTNRIVISFYNEIYFSSNGGTNFNLIHNALSSGSGNVIGGAFFDGNNIYLGTNDGVLYSSNSGSTWQTMSISGLPANDRIWSFCAAKSGGVTRFFCLTASVNDIYVGIPGSDYWGFYTGIYSCDVGITNWVTKNTGISANDFPMYIDMAENDINTVYIAGSNTSFVPIVMKTTNAGSNWSHTFLTTNNQNISTGWSGHNGDRGWWYGECPFGFDVSATNKDILIFGDFGFVHKSNTGGSSWQQAYVATTDQHAINTSTPKFENYHSAGLENTTCWQVHWVNPTSQWACYSDIRGIRSIDSGESWSFNYTGHEGNSSYRVVQGSNGTMYMATSGVHDMYQSTRLQDNLLDANDPAGKILYSTNGGQSWQNLHVFNHPVFWIALDPNNANRAYACVIHYFGGIGAGGIYRCDDIQNLGTSTWTLLPDPPRTQKHPAAIEVLNDAKVVCTYSGRRTSGGAFTASSGVFLYDPVTNLWGDKSHAGMNYWTKDIVIDPYDPTQNTWFACVFSGWGGAPNGLGGLYKTTNRGTSWVKLTGNTLDRVTSCTFNPDNYNQIFITTEAQGLWMSSNIRDVTPIFTPVNSYPFRQPERVFFNPYNDNEMWVTSFGNGMKKGYLDPCKLPLGTTSVFVDATKQNSGQGTSWNTAFRTFGEALQVAWHCPDLNNIYLAEGTYKPDYKPYQMGNDKRGSELITNDNRDVTFHIRPGLEIYGGFPSGGGLQNYENYPTILSGNLGNGTYAYHVVLLLYNTLWGNVNDITLLDGCLVQDGNADTNTSIIIDAKNISRREGGGVNVSSGKYQVSNNIFHNNVAYTGGAIYITDAEITWLSNDVMNNSAALGTGIFSKNTICNFGINNNITGITFEGGSATFTNDNVVK
;
A
#
# COMPACT_ATOMS: atom_id res chain seq x y z
N MET A 1 35.20 -35.33 48.56
CA MET A 1 34.99 -35.60 47.13
C MET A 1 33.69 -34.92 46.74
N LYS A 2 33.75 -33.69 46.19
CA LYS A 2 32.56 -32.91 45.80
C LYS A 2 32.31 -33.19 44.31
N PHE A 3 31.18 -33.79 43.98
CA PHE A 3 30.73 -34.00 42.61
C PHE A 3 30.21 -32.68 42.03
N ILE A 4 30.77 -32.28 40.90
CA ILE A 4 30.33 -31.15 40.08
C ILE A 4 29.19 -31.66 39.19
N LEU A 5 27.99 -31.07 39.32
CA LEU A 5 26.91 -31.21 38.35
C LEU A 5 27.18 -30.25 37.20
N SER A 6 27.48 -30.77 36.02
CA SER A 6 27.45 -30.00 34.77
C SER A 6 26.00 -29.94 34.28
N ILE A 7 25.39 -28.75 34.35
CA ILE A 7 24.10 -28.46 33.71
C ILE A 7 24.42 -28.01 32.28
N SER A 8 24.12 -28.87 31.31
CA SER A 8 24.14 -28.50 29.89
C SER A 8 22.91 -27.64 29.59
N PHE A 9 23.12 -26.34 29.35
CA PHE A 9 22.10 -25.49 28.75
C PHE A 9 21.87 -25.95 27.32
N LEU A 10 20.69 -26.51 27.06
CA LEU A 10 20.21 -26.77 25.70
C LEU A 10 19.91 -25.41 25.06
N LEU A 11 20.77 -24.95 24.17
CA LEU A 11 20.47 -23.81 23.28
C LEU A 11 19.34 -24.27 22.35
N ILE A 12 18.11 -23.87 22.65
CA ILE A 12 17.01 -23.93 21.70
C ILE A 12 17.31 -22.82 20.68
N VAL A 13 17.95 -23.19 19.58
CA VAL A 13 17.97 -22.36 18.38
C VAL A 13 16.55 -22.44 17.80
N SER A 14 15.71 -21.46 18.13
CA SER A 14 14.48 -21.25 17.38
C SER A 14 14.90 -20.87 15.97
N PHE A 15 14.78 -21.80 15.01
CA PHE A 15 14.79 -21.43 13.60
C PHE A 15 13.58 -20.51 13.40
N GLY A 16 13.82 -19.21 13.36
CA GLY A 16 12.79 -18.23 13.00
C GLY A 16 12.29 -18.58 11.61
N PHE A 17 10.98 -18.80 11.49
CA PHE A 17 10.37 -19.03 10.18
C PHE A 17 10.49 -17.74 9.36
N THR A 18 11.03 -17.84 8.14
CA THR A 18 11.23 -16.69 7.25
C THR A 18 9.88 -16.25 6.67
N GLN A 19 9.39 -15.09 7.09
CA GLN A 19 8.19 -14.45 6.56
C GLN A 19 8.39 -12.93 6.62
N PRO A 20 7.73 -12.14 5.76
CA PRO A 20 7.91 -10.70 5.80
C PRO A 20 7.44 -10.11 7.13
N THR A 21 8.24 -9.22 7.71
CA THR A 21 7.89 -8.51 8.96
C THR A 21 7.25 -7.15 8.69
N SER A 22 7.34 -6.67 7.45
CA SER A 22 6.79 -5.40 6.99
C SER A 22 6.44 -5.48 5.51
N TRP A 23 5.52 -4.63 5.09
CA TRP A 23 5.03 -4.57 3.71
C TRP A 23 5.01 -3.14 3.21
N SER A 24 5.43 -2.93 1.97
CA SER A 24 5.26 -1.67 1.25
C SER A 24 4.16 -1.83 0.21
N SER A 25 3.19 -0.92 0.17
CA SER A 25 2.27 -0.81 -0.96
C SER A 25 3.06 -0.53 -2.23
N LYS A 26 2.76 -1.28 -3.28
CA LYS A 26 3.31 -1.10 -4.63
C LYS A 26 2.13 -1.02 -5.58
N GLY A 27 2.16 -0.07 -6.50
CA GLY A 27 1.00 0.27 -7.31
C GLY A 27 1.05 1.73 -7.71
N ILE A 28 -0.01 2.17 -8.40
CA ILE A 28 -0.08 3.48 -9.04
C ILE A 28 -0.81 4.52 -8.17
N GLY A 29 -1.36 4.13 -7.00
CA GLY A 29 -2.15 4.97 -6.12
C GLY A 29 -3.59 5.20 -6.60
N GLY A 30 -4.56 5.09 -5.69
CA GLY A 30 -5.99 5.25 -5.96
C GLY A 30 -6.59 4.09 -6.76
N GLY A 31 -7.51 4.42 -7.66
CA GLY A 31 -8.08 3.53 -8.68
C GLY A 31 -9.40 2.82 -8.34
N GLY A 32 -9.96 3.04 -7.15
CA GLY A 32 -11.29 2.53 -6.76
C GLY A 32 -12.01 3.51 -5.83
N ALA A 33 -13.20 3.18 -5.35
CA ALA A 33 -14.07 4.14 -4.67
C ALA A 33 -13.71 4.41 -3.20
N LEU A 34 -13.60 5.69 -2.81
CA LEU A 34 -13.23 6.12 -1.45
C LEU A 34 -14.37 6.87 -0.76
N PHE A 35 -14.71 6.46 0.46
CA PHE A 35 -15.90 6.88 1.21
C PHE A 35 -15.55 7.52 2.55
N SER A 36 -16.54 8.21 3.13
CA SER A 36 -16.54 8.63 4.54
C SER A 36 -15.25 9.31 5.04
N PRO A 37 -14.74 10.34 4.34
CA PRO A 37 -13.61 11.10 4.84
C PRO A 37 -13.95 11.77 6.19
N SER A 38 -12.95 11.92 7.05
CA SER A 38 -13.07 12.73 8.26
C SER A 38 -11.75 13.36 8.68
N ILE A 39 -11.75 14.68 8.84
CA ILE A 39 -10.63 15.49 9.31
C ILE A 39 -10.65 15.59 10.84
N ASN A 40 -9.49 15.45 11.48
CA ASN A 40 -9.35 15.67 12.92
C ASN A 40 -9.55 17.17 13.26
N PRO A 41 -10.54 17.54 14.09
CA PRO A 41 -10.77 18.93 14.50
C PRO A 41 -9.59 19.59 15.23
N ALA A 42 -8.74 18.80 15.89
CA ALA A 42 -7.54 19.27 16.59
C ALA A 42 -6.27 19.30 15.71
N ASN A 43 -6.27 18.63 14.56
CA ASN A 43 -5.12 18.53 13.67
C ASN A 43 -5.58 18.43 12.21
N GLY A 44 -5.59 19.54 11.48
CA GLY A 44 -6.03 19.57 10.09
C GLY A 44 -5.16 18.76 9.11
N ASN A 45 -3.98 18.28 9.54
CA ASN A 45 -3.16 17.36 8.75
C ASN A 45 -3.55 15.90 8.93
N GLU A 46 -4.38 15.57 9.92
CA GLU A 46 -4.78 14.21 10.20
C GLU A 46 -6.19 13.92 9.71
N TYR A 47 -6.36 12.86 8.95
CA TYR A 47 -7.67 12.39 8.54
C TYR A 47 -7.70 10.87 8.29
N TYR A 48 -8.91 10.32 8.33
CA TYR A 48 -9.22 8.97 7.88
C TYR A 48 -10.07 9.00 6.62
N ILE A 49 -9.98 7.93 5.84
CA ILE A 49 -10.90 7.65 4.73
C ILE A 49 -11.07 6.14 4.56
N SER A 50 -12.30 5.69 4.31
CA SER A 50 -12.59 4.28 4.06
C SER A 50 -12.77 4.00 2.57
N CYS A 51 -12.91 2.74 2.20
CA CYS A 51 -13.33 2.32 0.86
C CYS A 51 -14.44 1.25 0.94
N ASP A 52 -14.92 0.83 -0.22
CA ASP A 52 -15.85 -0.30 -0.40
C ASP A 52 -15.21 -1.69 -0.26
N MET A 53 -13.87 -1.78 -0.38
CA MET A 53 -13.11 -3.05 -0.38
C MET A 53 -12.39 -3.37 0.93
N THR A 54 -12.87 -2.82 2.05
CA THR A 54 -12.52 -3.13 3.46
C THR A 54 -11.39 -2.35 4.12
N GLU A 55 -10.70 -1.46 3.42
CA GLU A 55 -9.67 -0.62 4.01
C GLU A 55 -10.22 0.54 4.83
N LEU A 56 -9.44 0.93 5.85
CA LEU A 56 -9.52 2.21 6.53
C LEU A 56 -8.13 2.84 6.50
N PHE A 57 -7.95 3.84 5.65
CA PHE A 57 -6.69 4.55 5.48
C PHE A 57 -6.59 5.69 6.50
N HIS A 58 -5.37 5.93 6.97
CA HIS A 58 -5.04 6.99 7.94
C HIS A 58 -3.80 7.73 7.50
N THR A 59 -3.85 9.05 7.62
CA THR A 59 -2.70 9.94 7.40
C THR A 59 -2.63 10.96 8.52
N THR A 60 -1.41 11.35 8.88
CA THR A 60 -1.10 12.44 9.84
C THR A 60 -0.31 13.58 9.18
N ASP A 61 -0.05 13.48 7.88
CA ASP A 61 0.77 14.41 7.10
C ASP A 61 -0.02 15.02 5.93
N PHE A 62 -1.33 15.10 6.10
CA PHE A 62 -2.31 15.62 5.16
C PHE A 62 -2.30 14.87 3.83
N GLY A 63 -2.18 13.54 3.86
CA GLY A 63 -2.27 12.67 2.68
C GLY A 63 -1.03 12.69 1.81
N LEU A 64 0.16 12.88 2.40
CA LEU A 64 1.43 12.63 1.72
C LEU A 64 1.78 11.14 1.81
N ASN A 65 1.47 10.52 2.95
CA ASN A 65 1.60 9.08 3.16
C ASN A 65 0.38 8.53 3.89
N TYR A 66 0.03 7.28 3.58
CA TYR A 66 -1.03 6.54 4.26
C TYR A 66 -0.51 5.30 4.95
N THR A 67 -1.06 5.07 6.14
CA THR A 67 -1.12 3.75 6.77
C THR A 67 -2.54 3.20 6.62
N GLN A 68 -2.73 1.94 6.98
CA GLN A 68 -4.07 1.33 7.03
C GLN A 68 -4.27 0.58 8.34
N ALA A 69 -5.51 0.55 8.81
CA ALA A 69 -5.89 -0.34 9.91
C ALA A 69 -5.70 -1.80 9.49
N HIS A 70 -5.23 -2.63 10.42
CA HIS A 70 -5.12 -4.06 10.19
C HIS A 70 -6.52 -4.70 10.14
N HIS A 71 -6.79 -5.56 9.15
CA HIS A 71 -8.12 -6.14 8.91
C HIS A 71 -8.71 -6.91 10.10
N SER A 72 -7.87 -7.48 10.96
CA SER A 72 -8.32 -8.15 12.19
C SER A 72 -8.89 -7.20 13.24
N GLN A 73 -8.61 -5.90 13.12
CA GLN A 73 -9.10 -4.85 14.00
C GLN A 73 -10.25 -4.07 13.36
N PHE A 74 -10.13 -3.75 12.07
CA PHE A 74 -11.08 -2.92 11.35
C PHE A 74 -11.30 -3.41 9.92
N VAL A 75 -12.56 -3.60 9.55
CA VAL A 75 -13.00 -3.85 8.17
C VAL A 75 -13.88 -2.65 7.81
N GLY A 76 -13.41 -1.85 6.86
CA GLY A 76 -14.09 -0.66 6.37
C GLY A 76 -15.24 -0.96 5.42
N GLY A 77 -15.91 0.10 5.01
CA GLY A 77 -17.07 0.11 4.13
C GLY A 77 -17.66 1.52 4.06
N HIS A 78 -18.81 1.68 3.39
CA HIS A 78 -19.40 2.98 3.08
C HIS A 78 -19.68 3.84 4.33
N TYR A 79 -20.10 3.22 5.44
CA TYR A 79 -20.51 3.93 6.66
C TYR A 79 -19.39 4.21 7.66
N SER A 80 -18.14 3.89 7.32
CA SER A 80 -17.02 3.84 8.27
C SER A 80 -16.41 5.21 8.60
N LYS A 81 -17.23 6.26 8.75
CA LYS A 81 -16.74 7.59 9.17
C LYS A 81 -16.07 7.45 10.54
N VAL A 82 -14.85 7.95 10.68
CA VAL A 82 -14.17 8.03 11.97
C VAL A 82 -14.59 9.33 12.64
N CYS A 83 -15.08 9.26 13.87
CA CYS A 83 -15.36 10.43 14.69
C CYS A 83 -14.21 10.63 15.68
N PHE A 84 -13.45 11.71 15.49
CA PHE A 84 -12.42 12.16 16.42
C PHE A 84 -13.03 12.72 17.71
N THR A 85 -12.24 12.69 18.78
CA THR A 85 -12.60 13.31 20.05
C THR A 85 -11.47 14.16 20.61
N ASN A 86 -11.78 15.05 21.55
CA ASN A 86 -10.77 15.85 22.25
C ASN A 86 -9.92 15.04 23.25
N VAL A 87 -10.21 13.76 23.44
CA VAL A 87 -9.41 12.83 24.24
C VAL A 87 -8.46 12.10 23.29
N PRO A 88 -7.13 12.33 23.38
CA PRO A 88 -6.16 11.64 22.55
C PRO A 88 -6.32 10.12 22.65
N GLY A 89 -6.23 9.42 21.52
CA GLY A 89 -6.43 7.97 21.46
C GLY A 89 -7.88 7.52 21.31
N LEU A 90 -8.86 8.30 21.77
CA LEU A 90 -10.27 7.92 21.75
C LEU A 90 -10.93 8.31 20.42
N LEU A 91 -11.32 7.30 19.65
CA LEU A 91 -12.02 7.43 18.37
C LEU A 91 -13.27 6.55 18.37
N TYR A 92 -14.26 6.92 17.57
CA TYR A 92 -15.44 6.10 17.31
C TYR A 92 -15.63 5.92 15.81
N SER A 93 -16.25 4.81 15.40
CA SER A 93 -16.58 4.58 14.00
C SER A 93 -17.62 3.47 13.86
N ILE A 94 -17.89 3.06 12.61
CA ILE A 94 -18.63 1.86 12.25
C ILE A 94 -17.66 0.94 11.51
N ARG A 95 -17.56 -0.32 11.94
CA ARG A 95 -16.77 -1.36 11.25
C ARG A 95 -17.66 -2.53 10.85
N TYR A 96 -17.28 -3.28 9.83
CA TYR A 96 -18.05 -4.41 9.34
C TYR A 96 -17.60 -5.70 10.03
N ILE A 97 -18.50 -6.34 10.77
CA ILE A 97 -18.24 -7.64 11.42
C ILE A 97 -19.16 -8.67 10.78
N ASN A 98 -18.58 -9.62 10.04
CA ASN A 98 -19.35 -10.58 9.22
C ASN A 98 -20.35 -9.88 8.29
N GLU A 99 -19.88 -8.81 7.62
CA GLU A 99 -20.68 -7.95 6.73
C GLU A 99 -21.77 -7.11 7.41
N ILE A 100 -21.81 -7.05 8.75
CA ILE A 100 -22.75 -6.21 9.51
C ILE A 100 -22.05 -4.94 9.99
N PRO A 101 -22.46 -3.73 9.55
CA PRO A 101 -21.96 -2.45 10.06
C PRO A 101 -22.26 -2.30 11.55
N THR A 102 -21.21 -2.29 12.37
CA THR A 102 -21.28 -2.31 13.83
C THR A 102 -20.55 -1.10 14.43
N PRO A 103 -21.15 -0.35 15.37
CA PRO A 103 -20.51 0.79 15.98
C PRO A 103 -19.39 0.33 16.93
N CYS A 104 -18.24 1.00 16.86
CA CYS A 104 -17.04 0.62 17.59
C CYS A 104 -16.28 1.86 18.12
N LYS A 105 -15.29 1.59 18.98
CA LYS A 105 -14.33 2.58 19.46
C LYS A 105 -12.92 2.04 19.55
N SER A 106 -11.96 2.96 19.45
CA SER A 106 -10.55 2.76 19.77
C SER A 106 -10.17 3.66 20.95
N THR A 107 -9.17 3.24 21.73
CA THR A 107 -8.56 4.05 22.80
C THR A 107 -7.05 4.22 22.61
N ASP A 108 -6.55 3.90 21.42
CA ASP A 108 -5.13 3.82 21.06
C ASP A 108 -4.84 4.36 19.65
N ASN A 109 -5.57 5.41 19.24
CA ASN A 109 -5.44 6.09 17.94
C ASN A 109 -5.70 5.16 16.74
N GLY A 110 -6.71 4.30 16.87
CA GLY A 110 -7.18 3.44 15.79
C GLY A 110 -6.34 2.18 15.57
N LEU A 111 -5.40 1.86 16.47
CA LEU A 111 -4.62 0.62 16.39
C LEU A 111 -5.47 -0.60 16.71
N THR A 112 -6.31 -0.53 17.75
CA THR A 112 -7.27 -1.58 18.11
C THR A 112 -8.68 -1.03 18.25
N TRP A 113 -9.67 -1.87 17.90
CA TRP A 113 -11.08 -1.47 17.89
C TRP A 113 -11.96 -2.50 18.59
N SER A 114 -12.89 -1.99 19.40
CA SER A 114 -13.87 -2.78 20.15
C SER A 114 -15.28 -2.31 19.85
N SER A 115 -16.23 -3.24 19.71
CA SER A 115 -17.63 -2.89 19.49
C SER A 115 -18.20 -2.16 20.71
N LEU A 116 -19.11 -1.20 20.49
CA LEU A 116 -19.79 -0.52 21.59
C LEU A 116 -20.74 -1.49 22.28
N SER A 117 -20.54 -1.73 23.58
CA SER A 117 -21.30 -2.74 24.34
C SER A 117 -22.79 -2.42 24.46
N GLY A 118 -23.17 -1.14 24.34
CA GLY A 118 -24.55 -0.70 24.40
C GLY A 118 -25.31 -0.78 23.07
N ASN A 119 -24.70 -1.30 21.99
CA ASN A 119 -25.35 -1.39 20.69
C ASN A 119 -26.72 -2.10 20.81
N PRO A 120 -27.86 -1.43 20.55
CA PRO A 120 -29.19 -2.01 20.77
C PRO A 120 -29.46 -3.27 19.94
N TYR A 121 -28.95 -3.30 18.70
CA TYR A 121 -29.14 -4.42 17.76
C TYR A 121 -27.80 -4.84 17.15
N PRO A 122 -27.07 -5.76 17.78
CA PRO A 122 -25.78 -6.25 17.27
C PRO A 122 -25.84 -7.02 15.95
N SER A 123 -27.04 -7.34 15.47
CA SER A 123 -27.29 -8.09 14.24
C SER A 123 -27.94 -7.26 13.14
N ASP A 124 -28.07 -5.95 13.33
CA ASP A 124 -28.72 -5.04 12.38
C ASP A 124 -27.76 -3.93 11.97
N ASP A 125 -27.99 -3.34 10.81
CA ASP A 125 -27.05 -2.41 10.19
C ASP A 125 -27.13 -1.03 10.86
N VAL A 126 -25.99 -0.55 11.36
CA VAL A 126 -25.84 0.85 11.75
C VAL A 126 -25.38 1.67 10.54
N TYR A 127 -26.17 2.69 10.19
CA TYR A 127 -25.97 3.48 8.96
C TYR A 127 -25.20 4.77 9.19
N THR A 128 -25.32 5.39 10.37
CA THR A 128 -24.62 6.64 10.70
C THR A 128 -24.13 6.64 12.13
N ILE A 129 -22.99 7.30 12.36
CA ILE A 129 -22.48 7.61 13.70
C ILE A 129 -22.06 9.08 13.76
N HIS A 130 -22.44 9.77 14.83
CA HIS A 130 -21.95 11.12 15.15
C HIS A 130 -21.53 11.17 16.62
N VAL A 131 -20.38 11.76 16.89
CA VAL A 131 -19.84 11.90 18.25
C VAL A 131 -19.50 13.36 18.50
N ASP A 132 -19.84 13.83 19.69
CA ASP A 132 -19.41 15.15 20.14
C ASP A 132 -17.92 15.15 20.46
N PHE A 133 -17.18 15.96 19.70
CA PHE A 133 -15.75 16.15 19.89
C PHE A 133 -15.40 16.61 21.31
N ASN A 134 -16.21 17.49 21.92
CA ASN A 134 -15.91 18.12 23.20
C ASN A 134 -16.44 17.35 24.42
N ASN A 135 -17.49 16.55 24.25
CA ASN A 135 -18.01 15.64 25.27
C ASN A 135 -18.17 14.23 24.69
N THR A 136 -17.08 13.47 24.80
CA THR A 136 -16.87 12.16 24.16
C THR A 136 -17.84 11.06 24.59
N ASN A 137 -18.70 11.34 25.58
CA ASN A 137 -19.76 10.44 26.02
C ASN A 137 -21.04 10.53 25.18
N ARG A 138 -21.21 11.62 24.40
CA ARG A 138 -22.39 11.89 23.57
C ARG A 138 -22.22 11.29 22.19
N ILE A 139 -23.00 10.26 21.91
CA ILE A 139 -22.94 9.49 20.66
C ILE A 139 -24.35 9.34 20.11
N VAL A 140 -24.51 9.58 18.82
CA VAL A 140 -25.73 9.28 18.06
C VAL A 140 -25.41 8.15 17.09
N ILE A 141 -26.25 7.14 17.06
CA ILE A 141 -26.25 6.09 16.03
C ILE A 141 -27.63 5.96 15.41
N SER A 142 -27.71 5.54 14.15
CA SER A 142 -28.98 5.23 13.49
C SER A 142 -29.00 3.82 12.93
N PHE A 143 -30.17 3.20 13.06
CA PHE A 143 -30.61 2.06 12.27
C PHE A 143 -31.59 2.56 11.20
N TYR A 144 -32.04 1.66 10.32
CA TYR A 144 -32.92 2.03 9.23
C TYR A 144 -34.14 2.86 9.69
N ASN A 145 -34.84 2.44 10.75
CA ASN A 145 -36.07 3.10 11.24
C ASN A 145 -35.93 3.81 12.59
N GLU A 146 -34.76 3.78 13.24
CA GLU A 146 -34.62 4.23 14.64
C GLU A 146 -33.32 5.02 14.84
N ILE A 147 -33.39 6.10 15.65
CA ILE A 147 -32.21 6.87 16.06
C ILE A 147 -32.02 6.71 17.57
N TYR A 148 -30.79 6.44 17.97
CA TYR A 148 -30.40 6.23 19.36
C TYR A 148 -29.35 7.23 19.83
N PHE A 149 -29.42 7.60 21.10
CA PHE A 149 -28.46 8.47 21.77
C PHE A 149 -27.87 7.82 23.00
N SER A 150 -26.55 7.90 23.14
CA SER A 150 -25.79 7.58 24.34
C SER A 150 -25.26 8.85 24.99
N SER A 151 -25.33 8.93 26.32
CA SER A 151 -24.66 9.95 27.15
C SER A 151 -23.52 9.39 28.00
N ASN A 152 -23.06 8.17 27.74
CA ASN A 152 -22.06 7.45 28.54
C ASN A 152 -21.04 6.66 27.70
N GLY A 153 -20.66 7.19 26.54
CA GLY A 153 -19.57 6.64 25.72
C GLY A 153 -19.92 5.32 25.04
N GLY A 154 -21.20 5.10 24.74
CA GLY A 154 -21.72 3.94 24.03
C GLY A 154 -21.99 2.74 24.92
N THR A 155 -22.02 2.93 26.25
CA THR A 155 -22.32 1.85 27.20
C THR A 155 -23.81 1.53 27.22
N ASN A 156 -24.67 2.55 27.11
CA ASN A 156 -26.12 2.40 26.97
C ASN A 156 -26.64 3.39 25.91
N PHE A 157 -27.64 2.98 25.15
CA PHE A 157 -28.32 3.83 24.17
C PHE A 157 -29.81 3.90 24.46
N ASN A 158 -30.37 5.11 24.34
CA ASN A 158 -31.81 5.36 24.45
C ASN A 158 -32.37 5.69 23.06
N LEU A 159 -33.52 5.11 22.72
CA LEU A 159 -34.26 5.47 21.51
C LEU A 159 -34.73 6.92 21.64
N ILE A 160 -34.43 7.76 20.64
CA ILE A 160 -34.81 9.18 20.65
C ILE A 160 -35.77 9.55 19.52
N HIS A 161 -35.85 8.75 18.45
CA HIS A 161 -36.73 9.01 17.32
C HIS A 161 -37.02 7.74 16.52
N ASN A 162 -38.24 7.64 16.00
CA ASN A 162 -38.65 6.63 15.02
C ASN A 162 -38.94 7.34 13.70
N ALA A 163 -38.52 6.74 12.58
CA ALA A 163 -38.78 7.28 11.26
C ALA A 163 -40.29 7.50 11.04
N LEU A 164 -40.67 8.66 10.50
CA LEU A 164 -42.07 8.94 10.14
C LEU A 164 -42.53 8.09 8.95
N SER A 165 -41.60 7.63 8.11
CA SER A 165 -41.84 6.74 6.97
C SER A 165 -40.90 5.54 7.02
N SER A 166 -41.46 4.34 7.13
CA SER A 166 -40.69 3.10 7.07
C SER A 166 -40.15 2.77 5.67
N GLY A 167 -40.58 3.50 4.63
CA GLY A 167 -40.06 3.34 3.27
C GLY A 167 -38.76 4.12 3.03
N SER A 168 -38.61 5.27 3.69
CA SER A 168 -37.40 6.10 3.60
C SER A 168 -36.43 5.84 4.73
N GLY A 169 -36.91 5.42 5.90
CA GLY A 169 -36.09 5.28 7.11
C GLY A 169 -35.63 6.64 7.68
N ASN A 170 -34.60 6.61 8.53
CA ASN A 170 -33.99 7.79 9.17
C ASN A 170 -32.67 8.17 8.51
N VAL A 171 -32.71 9.13 7.59
CA VAL A 171 -31.50 9.78 7.10
C VAL A 171 -31.07 10.81 8.13
N ILE A 172 -29.86 10.68 8.67
CA ILE A 172 -29.20 11.75 9.44
C ILE A 172 -28.20 12.42 8.50
N GLY A 173 -28.57 13.60 7.99
CA GLY A 173 -27.74 14.36 7.05
C GLY A 173 -26.57 15.08 7.70
N GLY A 174 -26.56 15.19 9.03
CA GLY A 174 -25.49 15.76 9.84
C GLY A 174 -25.93 16.08 11.27
N ALA A 175 -24.96 16.39 12.13
CA ALA A 175 -25.16 16.68 13.55
C ALA A 175 -24.32 17.89 13.98
N PHE A 176 -24.83 18.68 14.92
CA PHE A 176 -24.10 19.81 15.51
C PHE A 176 -24.27 19.83 17.04
N PHE A 177 -23.14 19.86 17.75
CA PHE A 177 -23.07 19.83 19.22
C PHE A 177 -22.61 21.19 19.76
N ASP A 178 -23.54 21.99 20.29
CA ASP A 178 -23.26 23.33 20.83
C ASP A 178 -23.56 23.40 22.33
N GLY A 179 -22.57 23.02 23.15
CA GLY A 179 -22.74 22.95 24.61
C GLY A 179 -23.87 21.98 24.97
N ASN A 180 -24.91 22.44 25.66
CA ASN A 180 -26.06 21.59 26.00
C ASN A 180 -27.01 21.34 24.82
N ASN A 181 -26.92 22.15 23.76
CA ASN A 181 -27.77 22.03 22.59
C ASN A 181 -27.20 20.98 21.64
N ILE A 182 -28.07 20.12 21.11
CA ILE A 182 -27.72 19.12 20.10
C ILE A 182 -28.76 19.22 18.98
N TYR A 183 -28.30 19.33 17.74
CA TYR A 183 -29.15 19.41 16.56
C TYR A 183 -28.80 18.29 15.60
N LEU A 184 -29.80 17.53 15.13
CA LEU A 184 -29.65 16.51 14.11
C LEU A 184 -30.55 16.88 12.92
N GLY A 185 -29.96 17.13 11.77
CA GLY A 185 -30.71 17.35 10.54
C GLY A 185 -31.15 16.02 9.98
N THR A 186 -32.44 15.71 10.05
CA THR A 186 -32.99 14.44 9.56
C THR A 186 -34.01 14.66 8.47
N ASN A 187 -34.29 13.64 7.66
CA ASN A 187 -35.38 13.69 6.69
C ASN A 187 -36.75 14.02 7.34
N ASP A 188 -36.94 13.75 8.63
CA ASP A 188 -38.16 14.10 9.38
C ASP A 188 -38.14 15.52 9.99
N GLY A 189 -37.08 16.29 9.76
CA GLY A 189 -36.86 17.64 10.28
C GLY A 189 -35.63 17.73 11.19
N VAL A 190 -35.46 18.89 11.84
CA VAL A 190 -34.33 19.08 12.77
C VAL A 190 -34.73 18.57 14.15
N LEU A 191 -34.18 17.42 14.56
CA LEU A 191 -34.30 16.92 15.93
C LEU A 191 -33.39 17.73 16.85
N TYR A 192 -33.92 18.11 18.01
CA TYR A 192 -33.28 19.03 18.92
C TYR A 192 -33.37 18.57 20.36
N SER A 193 -32.25 18.66 21.07
CA SER A 193 -32.18 18.59 22.52
C SER A 193 -31.55 19.86 23.07
N SER A 194 -32.19 20.47 24.08
CA SER A 194 -31.67 21.64 24.81
C SER A 194 -30.96 21.28 26.12
N ASN A 195 -30.94 19.99 26.47
CA ASN A 195 -30.54 19.48 27.78
C ASN A 195 -29.60 18.27 27.66
N SER A 196 -28.62 18.40 26.77
CA SER A 196 -27.53 17.44 26.57
C SER A 196 -28.02 16.03 26.21
N GLY A 197 -29.11 15.95 25.45
CA GLY A 197 -29.67 14.70 24.93
C GLY A 197 -30.62 13.98 25.88
N SER A 198 -31.03 14.62 27.00
CA SER A 198 -31.97 14.00 27.96
C SER A 198 -33.40 13.94 27.43
N THR A 199 -33.83 14.96 26.69
CA THR A 199 -35.13 14.99 25.98
C THR A 199 -34.95 15.52 24.57
N TRP A 200 -35.79 15.05 23.65
CA TRP A 200 -35.73 15.37 22.23
C TRP A 200 -37.08 15.83 21.71
N GLN A 201 -37.05 16.75 20.75
CA GLN A 201 -38.22 17.23 20.01
C GLN A 201 -37.82 17.62 18.59
N THR A 202 -38.75 17.56 17.64
CA THR A 202 -38.54 18.11 16.30
C THR A 202 -38.82 19.62 16.32
N MET A 203 -37.88 20.43 15.83
CA MET A 203 -38.07 21.88 15.73
C MET A 203 -39.17 22.22 14.73
N SER A 204 -40.04 23.17 15.09
CA SER A 204 -41.06 23.70 14.19
C SER A 204 -40.47 24.76 13.26
N ILE A 205 -39.91 24.34 12.13
CA ILE A 205 -39.34 25.21 11.09
C ILE A 205 -40.12 25.00 9.78
N SER A 206 -40.81 26.03 9.30
CA SER A 206 -41.54 26.00 8.02
C SER A 206 -40.62 26.36 6.84
N GLY A 207 -41.15 26.38 5.61
CA GLY A 207 -40.46 26.98 4.46
C GLY A 207 -39.79 26.00 3.50
N LEU A 208 -39.63 24.73 3.87
CA LEU A 208 -39.34 23.68 2.90
C LEU A 208 -40.59 23.37 2.06
N PRO A 209 -40.44 23.06 0.76
CA PRO A 209 -41.53 22.52 -0.04
C PRO A 209 -42.11 21.24 0.58
N ALA A 210 -43.41 21.00 0.39
CA ALA A 210 -44.13 19.91 1.07
C ALA A 210 -43.54 18.50 0.80
N ASN A 211 -42.95 18.31 -0.37
CA ASN A 211 -42.37 17.04 -0.80
C ASN A 211 -40.85 16.97 -0.60
N ASP A 212 -40.22 18.00 -0.04
CA ASP A 212 -38.77 18.04 0.14
C ASP A 212 -38.40 17.57 1.55
N ARG A 213 -37.30 16.85 1.67
CA ARG A 213 -36.78 16.28 2.92
C ARG A 213 -35.29 16.57 3.01
N ILE A 214 -34.78 16.78 4.23
CA ILE A 214 -33.34 17.02 4.45
C ILE A 214 -32.58 15.73 4.11
N TRP A 215 -31.59 15.85 3.23
CA TRP A 215 -30.66 14.78 2.86
C TRP A 215 -29.29 14.98 3.53
N SER A 216 -28.74 16.19 3.43
CA SER A 216 -27.44 16.54 4.03
C SER A 216 -27.58 17.85 4.80
N PHE A 217 -26.89 17.97 5.93
CA PHE A 217 -27.08 19.05 6.91
C PHE A 217 -25.76 19.43 7.56
N CYS A 218 -25.53 20.74 7.73
CA CYS A 218 -24.43 21.25 8.52
C CYS A 218 -24.85 22.50 9.29
N ALA A 219 -24.10 22.85 10.33
CA ALA A 219 -24.38 24.04 11.12
C ALA A 219 -23.11 24.65 11.70
N ALA A 220 -23.18 25.92 12.02
CA ALA A 220 -22.11 26.64 12.69
C ALA A 220 -22.65 27.68 13.65
N LYS A 221 -21.78 28.12 14.56
CA LYS A 221 -22.05 29.20 15.49
C LYS A 221 -20.96 30.25 15.45
N SER A 222 -21.37 31.50 15.30
CA SER A 222 -20.48 32.66 15.38
C SER A 222 -21.16 33.77 16.17
N GLY A 223 -20.50 34.19 17.26
CA GLY A 223 -21.13 35.07 18.25
C GLY A 223 -22.41 34.45 18.82
N GLY A 224 -23.50 35.21 18.80
CA GLY A 224 -24.82 34.77 19.28
C GLY A 224 -25.68 34.04 18.25
N VAL A 225 -25.20 33.87 17.02
CA VAL A 225 -25.97 33.28 15.92
C VAL A 225 -25.53 31.84 15.70
N THR A 226 -26.49 30.92 15.77
CA THR A 226 -26.35 29.54 15.26
C THR A 226 -27.12 29.46 13.95
N ARG A 227 -26.48 28.99 12.89
CA ARG A 227 -27.05 28.89 11.55
C ARG A 227 -26.99 27.47 11.04
N PHE A 228 -28.10 27.02 10.48
CA PHE A 228 -28.24 25.77 9.78
C PHE A 228 -28.15 25.98 8.28
N PHE A 229 -27.59 24.99 7.59
CA PHE A 229 -27.76 24.77 6.17
C PHE A 229 -28.22 23.34 5.93
N CYS A 230 -29.08 23.15 4.93
CA CYS A 230 -29.45 21.83 4.48
C CYS A 230 -29.56 21.76 2.95
N LEU A 231 -29.20 20.59 2.43
CA LEU A 231 -29.49 20.12 1.09
C LEU A 231 -30.68 19.17 1.18
N THR A 232 -31.66 19.37 0.29
CA THR A 232 -32.90 18.58 0.29
C THR A 232 -33.05 17.72 -0.96
N ALA A 233 -33.83 16.65 -0.83
CA ALA A 233 -34.24 15.76 -1.89
C ALA A 233 -35.75 15.48 -1.80
N SER A 234 -36.33 14.97 -2.88
CA SER A 234 -37.74 14.57 -2.94
C SER A 234 -38.03 13.40 -1.99
N VAL A 235 -39.17 13.45 -1.30
CA VAL A 235 -39.65 12.40 -0.38
C VAL A 235 -39.80 11.03 -1.04
N ASN A 236 -39.96 10.98 -2.37
CA ASN A 236 -40.10 9.71 -3.10
C ASN A 236 -38.75 9.07 -3.44
N ASP A 237 -37.68 9.85 -3.43
CA ASP A 237 -36.36 9.42 -3.89
C ASP A 237 -35.42 9.18 -2.70
N ILE A 238 -35.73 9.73 -1.52
CA ILE A 238 -34.91 9.61 -0.31
C ILE A 238 -35.15 8.30 0.45
N TYR A 239 -34.06 7.58 0.71
CA TYR A 239 -33.99 6.48 1.65
C TYR A 239 -32.58 6.33 2.23
N VAL A 240 -32.46 5.62 3.36
CA VAL A 240 -31.16 5.35 4.00
C VAL A 240 -30.25 4.53 3.08
N GLY A 241 -29.00 4.95 2.92
CA GLY A 241 -27.96 4.20 2.20
C GLY A 241 -27.78 4.57 0.73
N ILE A 242 -28.44 5.63 0.24
CA ILE A 242 -28.22 6.15 -1.11
C ILE A 242 -26.75 6.60 -1.27
N PRO A 243 -26.03 6.12 -2.30
CA PRO A 243 -24.67 6.52 -2.58
C PRO A 243 -24.59 7.87 -3.31
N GLY A 244 -23.43 8.53 -3.24
CA GLY A 244 -23.16 9.77 -3.96
C GLY A 244 -23.34 9.69 -5.48
N SER A 245 -23.24 8.49 -6.06
CA SER A 245 -23.42 8.22 -7.49
C SER A 245 -24.85 8.40 -7.98
N ASP A 246 -25.84 8.38 -7.09
CA ASP A 246 -27.26 8.55 -7.44
C ASP A 246 -27.66 10.04 -7.48
N TYR A 247 -26.76 10.90 -7.95
CA TYR A 247 -26.92 12.36 -7.92
C TYR A 247 -27.92 12.91 -8.94
N TRP A 248 -28.22 12.16 -10.01
CA TRP A 248 -28.96 12.68 -11.16
C TRP A 248 -30.42 12.97 -10.82
N GLY A 249 -30.76 14.26 -10.72
CA GLY A 249 -32.12 14.71 -10.40
C GLY A 249 -32.53 14.48 -8.95
N PHE A 250 -31.60 14.13 -8.07
CA PHE A 250 -31.87 13.81 -6.66
C PHE A 250 -32.08 15.07 -5.79
N TYR A 251 -31.17 16.04 -5.92
CA TYR A 251 -31.21 17.30 -5.20
C TYR A 251 -32.36 18.21 -5.66
N THR A 252 -33.11 18.79 -4.71
CA THR A 252 -34.24 19.70 -4.97
C THR A 252 -34.00 21.15 -4.51
N GLY A 253 -33.19 21.39 -3.47
CA GLY A 253 -32.91 22.75 -2.99
C GLY A 253 -31.95 22.86 -1.80
N ILE A 254 -31.20 23.96 -1.73
CA ILE A 254 -30.38 24.38 -0.58
C ILE A 254 -31.14 25.45 0.22
N TYR A 255 -31.13 25.31 1.55
CA TYR A 255 -31.79 26.23 2.46
C TYR A 255 -30.91 26.58 3.64
N SER A 256 -31.16 27.74 4.25
CA SER A 256 -30.55 28.13 5.53
C SER A 256 -31.60 28.58 6.54
N CYS A 257 -31.33 28.41 7.83
CA CYS A 257 -32.16 28.93 8.91
C CYS A 257 -31.30 29.33 10.11
N ASP A 258 -31.54 30.50 10.70
CA ASP A 258 -30.93 30.88 11.98
C ASP A 258 -31.77 30.33 13.13
N VAL A 259 -31.14 29.80 14.17
CA VAL A 259 -31.84 29.29 15.36
C VAL A 259 -32.65 30.41 16.02
N GLY A 260 -33.91 30.14 16.31
CA GLY A 260 -34.88 31.12 16.81
C GLY A 260 -35.73 31.76 15.72
N ILE A 261 -35.38 31.58 14.45
CA ILE A 261 -36.24 31.86 13.30
C ILE A 261 -36.99 30.57 12.93
N THR A 262 -38.26 30.71 12.52
CA THR A 262 -39.15 29.56 12.26
C THR A 262 -39.34 29.27 10.78
N ASN A 263 -38.45 29.73 9.90
CA ASN A 263 -38.62 29.56 8.45
C ASN A 263 -37.30 29.39 7.69
N TRP A 264 -37.21 28.31 6.92
CA TRP A 264 -36.15 28.05 5.94
C TRP A 264 -36.17 29.08 4.82
N VAL A 265 -34.98 29.54 4.43
CA VAL A 265 -34.78 30.49 3.32
C VAL A 265 -33.98 29.79 2.23
N THR A 266 -34.47 29.82 0.98
CA THR A 266 -33.76 29.22 -0.16
C THR A 266 -32.43 29.93 -0.46
N LYS A 267 -31.43 29.15 -0.88
CA LYS A 267 -30.05 29.57 -1.12
C LYS A 267 -29.50 29.01 -2.44
N ASN A 268 -30.32 28.93 -3.49
CA ASN A 268 -29.95 28.28 -4.75
C ASN A 268 -29.19 29.18 -5.75
N THR A 269 -28.99 30.46 -5.44
CA THR A 269 -28.38 31.41 -6.38
C THR A 269 -26.95 31.00 -6.75
N GLY A 270 -26.67 30.85 -8.05
CA GLY A 270 -25.36 30.45 -8.55
C GLY A 270 -25.17 28.95 -8.75
N ILE A 271 -26.16 28.12 -8.38
CA ILE A 271 -26.22 26.69 -8.69
C ILE A 271 -27.01 26.53 -9.99
N SER A 272 -26.42 25.89 -11.00
CA SER A 272 -27.08 25.68 -12.29
C SER A 272 -27.92 24.40 -12.29
N ALA A 273 -28.84 24.26 -13.26
CA ALA A 273 -29.60 23.01 -13.46
C ALA A 273 -28.73 21.81 -13.88
N ASN A 274 -27.46 22.06 -14.22
CA ASN A 274 -26.50 21.04 -14.59
C ASN A 274 -25.64 20.58 -13.40
N ASP A 275 -25.77 21.23 -12.23
CA ASP A 275 -25.03 20.90 -11.01
C ASP A 275 -25.89 20.01 -10.11
N PHE A 276 -25.33 18.89 -9.66
CA PHE A 276 -26.01 17.86 -8.88
C PHE A 276 -25.29 17.63 -7.53
N PRO A 277 -25.42 18.57 -6.57
CA PRO A 277 -24.80 18.43 -5.25
C PRO A 277 -25.45 17.30 -4.45
N MET A 278 -24.64 16.59 -3.67
CA MET A 278 -25.05 15.49 -2.78
C MET A 278 -24.68 15.76 -1.32
N TYR A 279 -23.67 16.60 -1.06
CA TYR A 279 -23.17 16.88 0.28
C TYR A 279 -23.12 18.38 0.54
N ILE A 280 -23.36 18.78 1.79
CA ILE A 280 -23.17 20.14 2.28
C ILE A 280 -22.41 20.10 3.60
N ASP A 281 -21.36 20.92 3.73
CA ASP A 281 -20.57 20.99 4.97
C ASP A 281 -19.90 22.36 5.19
N MET A 282 -19.51 22.65 6.43
CA MET A 282 -18.89 23.90 6.84
C MET A 282 -18.07 23.76 8.13
N ALA A 283 -17.16 24.71 8.36
CA ALA A 283 -16.54 24.84 9.67
C ALA A 283 -17.58 25.34 10.70
N GLU A 284 -17.59 24.72 11.86
CA GLU A 284 -18.55 24.96 12.95
C GLU A 284 -18.41 26.37 13.58
N ASN A 285 -17.34 27.10 13.26
CA ASN A 285 -17.04 28.44 13.76
C ASN A 285 -17.25 29.58 12.73
N ASP A 286 -17.70 29.29 11.50
CA ASP A 286 -17.95 30.30 10.47
C ASP A 286 -19.33 30.15 9.82
N ILE A 287 -20.28 30.98 10.23
CA ILE A 287 -21.67 30.98 9.72
C ILE A 287 -21.85 31.50 8.27
N ASN A 288 -20.78 31.94 7.60
CA ASN A 288 -20.85 32.54 6.27
C ASN A 288 -20.23 31.67 5.17
N THR A 289 -19.23 30.87 5.50
CA THR A 289 -18.52 30.02 4.54
C THR A 289 -19.10 28.60 4.56
N VAL A 290 -19.66 28.16 3.44
CA VAL A 290 -20.27 26.82 3.30
C VAL A 290 -19.86 26.23 1.95
N TYR A 291 -19.78 24.92 1.90
CA TYR A 291 -19.42 24.17 0.71
C TYR A 291 -20.48 23.13 0.36
N ILE A 292 -20.67 22.90 -0.95
CA ILE A 292 -21.45 21.79 -1.48
C ILE A 292 -20.59 20.99 -2.46
N ALA A 293 -20.79 19.67 -2.48
CA ALA A 293 -20.04 18.76 -3.34
C ALA A 293 -20.96 17.76 -4.03
N GLY A 294 -20.64 17.38 -5.26
CA GLY A 294 -21.45 16.46 -6.08
C GLY A 294 -20.88 16.27 -7.48
N SER A 295 -21.74 16.05 -8.47
CA SER A 295 -21.36 15.90 -9.88
C SER A 295 -22.11 16.89 -10.78
N ASN A 296 -21.96 16.77 -12.09
CA ASN A 296 -22.66 17.57 -13.08
C ASN A 296 -22.96 16.78 -14.37
N THR A 297 -23.62 17.41 -15.34
CA THR A 297 -23.97 16.77 -16.63
C THR A 297 -22.77 16.34 -17.50
N SER A 298 -21.56 16.73 -17.13
CA SER A 298 -20.32 16.29 -17.79
C SER A 298 -19.67 15.11 -17.08
N PHE A 299 -20.32 14.53 -16.07
CA PHE A 299 -19.83 13.39 -15.28
C PHE A 299 -18.51 13.72 -14.59
N VAL A 300 -18.35 14.93 -14.03
CA VAL A 300 -17.13 15.31 -13.32
C VAL A 300 -17.46 15.84 -11.92
N PRO A 301 -16.57 15.63 -10.93
CA PRO A 301 -16.82 16.11 -9.59
C PRO A 301 -16.85 17.63 -9.56
N ILE A 302 -17.74 18.17 -8.73
CA ILE A 302 -17.85 19.60 -8.46
C ILE A 302 -17.76 19.84 -6.96
N VAL A 303 -17.12 20.96 -6.60
CA VAL A 303 -17.21 21.55 -5.26
C VAL A 303 -17.50 23.04 -5.43
N MET A 304 -18.58 23.52 -4.83
CA MET A 304 -18.97 24.93 -4.87
C MET A 304 -18.90 25.54 -3.47
N LYS A 305 -18.60 26.83 -3.40
CA LYS A 305 -18.43 27.58 -2.16
C LYS A 305 -19.33 28.81 -2.14
N THR A 306 -19.81 29.15 -0.96
CA THR A 306 -20.33 30.49 -0.63
C THR A 306 -19.49 31.09 0.50
N THR A 307 -19.36 32.41 0.54
CA THR A 307 -18.74 33.18 1.64
C THR A 307 -19.67 34.22 2.22
N ASN A 308 -20.93 34.23 1.78
CA ASN A 308 -21.95 35.20 2.12
C ASN A 308 -23.25 34.50 2.55
N ALA A 309 -23.10 33.38 3.28
CA ALA A 309 -24.20 32.59 3.83
C ALA A 309 -25.23 32.19 2.76
N GLY A 310 -24.74 31.63 1.64
CA GLY A 310 -25.54 31.07 0.56
C GLY A 310 -26.22 32.10 -0.34
N SER A 311 -25.84 33.38 -0.26
CA SER A 311 -26.43 34.41 -1.14
C SER A 311 -25.96 34.24 -2.59
N ASN A 312 -24.78 33.67 -2.81
CA ASN A 312 -24.30 33.19 -4.11
C ASN A 312 -23.31 32.03 -3.92
N TRP A 313 -23.35 31.06 -4.84
CA TRP A 313 -22.41 29.94 -4.94
C TRP A 313 -21.48 30.09 -6.14
N SER A 314 -20.28 29.53 -6.03
CA SER A 314 -19.30 29.52 -7.12
C SER A 314 -18.46 28.24 -7.08
N HIS A 315 -18.18 27.66 -8.24
CA HIS A 315 -17.31 26.49 -8.37
C HIS A 315 -15.89 26.79 -7.87
N THR A 316 -15.32 25.82 -7.17
CA THR A 316 -13.97 25.86 -6.60
C THR A 316 -13.13 24.64 -6.96
N PHE A 317 -13.73 23.53 -7.40
CA PHE A 317 -13.01 22.42 -8.02
C PHE A 317 -13.11 22.55 -9.54
N LEU A 318 -12.10 23.16 -10.17
CA LEU A 318 -12.16 23.58 -11.57
C LEU A 318 -11.47 22.55 -12.48
N THR A 319 -12.24 21.59 -12.96
CA THR A 319 -11.76 20.42 -13.71
C THR A 319 -11.29 20.75 -15.14
N THR A 320 -11.86 21.76 -15.79
CA THR A 320 -11.40 22.23 -17.11
C THR A 320 -9.96 22.71 -17.02
N ASN A 321 -9.06 22.13 -17.84
CA ASN A 321 -7.62 22.40 -17.83
C ASN A 321 -6.94 22.26 -16.46
N ASN A 322 -7.58 21.54 -15.51
CA ASN A 322 -7.11 21.45 -14.13
C ASN A 322 -6.81 22.82 -13.52
N GLN A 323 -7.64 23.83 -13.81
CA GLN A 323 -7.34 25.25 -13.63
C GLN A 323 -6.77 25.59 -12.25
N ASN A 324 -7.21 24.90 -11.20
CA ASN A 324 -6.68 25.06 -9.85
C ASN A 324 -6.36 23.74 -9.13
N ILE A 325 -6.16 22.65 -9.87
CA ILE A 325 -5.99 21.30 -9.30
C ILE A 325 -4.63 20.75 -9.70
N SER A 326 -3.81 20.39 -8.71
CA SER A 326 -2.59 19.62 -8.93
C SER A 326 -2.95 18.15 -9.00
N THR A 327 -2.59 17.49 -10.10
CA THR A 327 -3.11 16.16 -10.47
C THR A 327 -2.05 15.07 -10.33
N GLY A 328 -2.49 13.82 -10.12
CA GLY A 328 -1.67 12.62 -10.33
C GLY A 328 -1.91 12.09 -11.75
N TRP A 329 -2.12 10.79 -11.92
CA TRP A 329 -2.41 10.19 -13.22
C TRP A 329 -3.82 10.48 -13.76
N SER A 330 -4.74 10.98 -12.92
CA SER A 330 -6.06 11.42 -13.34
C SER A 330 -6.22 12.95 -13.33
N GLY A 331 -6.83 13.45 -14.40
CA GLY A 331 -7.19 14.85 -14.58
C GLY A 331 -7.56 15.17 -16.03
N HIS A 332 -7.72 16.45 -16.36
CA HIS A 332 -8.05 16.88 -17.71
C HIS A 332 -6.97 16.40 -18.70
N ASN A 333 -7.37 15.57 -19.67
CA ASN A 333 -6.50 14.88 -20.63
C ASN A 333 -5.48 13.88 -20.05
N GLY A 334 -5.58 13.51 -18.77
CA GLY A 334 -4.70 12.51 -18.14
C GLY A 334 -4.91 11.09 -18.66
N ASP A 335 -4.20 10.13 -18.05
CA ASP A 335 -4.39 8.70 -18.34
C ASP A 335 -5.84 8.26 -18.06
N ARG A 336 -6.47 8.86 -17.04
CA ARG A 336 -7.92 8.93 -16.89
C ARG A 336 -8.42 10.35 -16.73
N GLY A 337 -9.51 10.68 -17.42
CA GLY A 337 -10.18 11.97 -17.28
C GLY A 337 -10.95 12.09 -15.96
N TRP A 338 -11.44 13.29 -15.66
CA TRP A 338 -12.30 13.55 -14.50
C TRP A 338 -13.60 12.72 -14.49
N TRP A 339 -14.00 12.18 -15.64
CA TRP A 339 -15.10 11.21 -15.76
C TRP A 339 -14.88 9.90 -14.99
N TYR A 340 -13.63 9.58 -14.65
CA TYR A 340 -13.33 8.36 -13.91
C TYR A 340 -13.59 8.53 -12.41
N GLY A 341 -13.23 9.68 -11.83
CA GLY A 341 -13.60 10.02 -10.44
C GLY A 341 -15.08 10.38 -10.31
N GLU A 342 -15.64 11.05 -11.33
CA GLU A 342 -17.06 11.38 -11.55
C GLU A 342 -17.78 12.16 -10.44
N CYS A 343 -17.88 11.64 -9.23
CA CYS A 343 -18.66 12.21 -8.15
C CYS A 343 -18.07 11.89 -6.77
N PRO A 344 -18.24 12.78 -5.77
CA PRO A 344 -17.87 12.48 -4.40
C PRO A 344 -18.71 11.35 -3.78
N PHE A 345 -18.05 10.47 -3.02
CA PHE A 345 -18.70 9.48 -2.12
C PHE A 345 -18.64 9.87 -0.64
N GLY A 346 -18.06 11.04 -0.37
CA GLY A 346 -18.07 11.69 0.92
C GLY A 346 -17.28 12.99 0.85
N PHE A 347 -17.61 13.93 1.72
CA PHE A 347 -17.06 15.29 1.74
C PHE A 347 -16.98 15.75 3.19
N ASP A 348 -15.87 16.38 3.58
CA ASP A 348 -15.67 16.88 4.95
C ASP A 348 -14.90 18.21 4.92
N VAL A 349 -15.36 19.17 5.70
CA VAL A 349 -14.70 20.44 5.99
C VAL A 349 -14.24 20.41 7.44
N SER A 350 -13.01 20.84 7.71
CA SER A 350 -12.52 20.87 9.09
C SER A 350 -13.44 21.73 9.97
N ALA A 351 -13.94 21.15 11.06
CA ALA A 351 -14.85 21.81 11.99
C ALA A 351 -14.30 23.13 12.56
N THR A 352 -12.97 23.29 12.60
CA THR A 352 -12.31 24.48 13.16
C THR A 352 -11.66 25.37 12.10
N ASN A 353 -11.50 24.90 10.87
CA ASN A 353 -10.83 25.62 9.80
C ASN A 353 -11.51 25.42 8.43
N LYS A 354 -12.28 26.42 8.03
CA LYS A 354 -12.99 26.45 6.73
C LYS A 354 -12.11 26.30 5.49
N ASP A 355 -10.79 26.48 5.61
CA ASP A 355 -9.87 26.38 4.49
C ASP A 355 -9.35 24.95 4.27
N ILE A 356 -9.64 24.01 5.16
CA ILE A 356 -9.22 22.60 5.05
C ILE A 356 -10.41 21.72 4.65
N LEU A 357 -10.31 21.07 3.49
CA LEU A 357 -11.36 20.26 2.88
C LEU A 357 -10.79 18.98 2.29
N ILE A 358 -11.59 17.91 2.32
CA ILE A 358 -11.29 16.65 1.64
C ILE A 358 -12.54 16.02 1.03
N PHE A 359 -12.36 15.29 -0.07
CA PHE A 359 -13.38 14.37 -0.59
C PHE A 359 -12.77 13.14 -1.25
N GLY A 360 -13.49 12.03 -1.17
CA GLY A 360 -13.22 10.80 -1.92
C GLY A 360 -14.19 10.67 -3.10
N ASP A 361 -13.77 10.03 -4.18
CA ASP A 361 -14.57 9.77 -5.38
C ASP A 361 -14.41 8.31 -5.87
N PHE A 362 -14.83 7.97 -7.10
CA PHE A 362 -14.71 6.61 -7.67
C PHE A 362 -13.27 6.09 -7.83
N GLY A 363 -12.25 6.94 -7.70
CA GLY A 363 -10.86 6.54 -7.85
C GLY A 363 -9.90 7.14 -6.83
N PHE A 364 -10.23 8.28 -6.21
CA PHE A 364 -9.22 9.19 -5.68
C PHE A 364 -9.67 9.93 -4.44
N VAL A 365 -8.66 10.52 -3.78
CA VAL A 365 -8.82 11.50 -2.72
C VAL A 365 -8.28 12.84 -3.19
N HIS A 366 -9.05 13.90 -2.96
CA HIS A 366 -8.67 15.28 -3.27
C HIS A 366 -8.77 16.13 -2.02
N LYS A 367 -7.80 17.03 -1.85
CA LYS A 367 -7.67 17.86 -0.65
C LYS A 367 -7.40 19.32 -1.00
N SER A 368 -7.83 20.22 -0.11
CA SER A 368 -7.50 21.64 -0.16
C SER A 368 -7.17 22.13 1.25
N ASN A 369 -6.14 22.97 1.39
CA ASN A 369 -5.84 23.74 2.59
C ASN A 369 -5.91 25.27 2.33
N THR A 370 -6.56 25.67 1.23
CA THR A 370 -6.72 27.06 0.79
C THR A 370 -8.18 27.45 0.60
N GLY A 371 -9.10 26.67 1.16
CA GLY A 371 -10.53 26.94 1.07
C GLY A 371 -11.10 26.75 -0.33
N GLY A 372 -10.50 25.87 -1.14
CA GLY A 372 -10.87 25.59 -2.52
C GLY A 372 -10.25 26.54 -3.55
N SER A 373 -9.39 27.47 -3.15
CA SER A 373 -8.63 28.29 -4.12
C SER A 373 -7.66 27.45 -4.94
N SER A 374 -7.10 26.41 -4.33
CA SER A 374 -6.29 25.37 -4.96
C SER A 374 -6.62 23.99 -4.38
N TRP A 375 -6.47 22.95 -5.19
CA TRP A 375 -6.69 21.55 -4.83
C TRP A 375 -5.48 20.70 -5.20
N GLN A 376 -5.34 19.59 -4.49
CA GLN A 376 -4.26 18.63 -4.69
C GLN A 376 -4.83 17.21 -4.66
N GLN A 377 -4.29 16.36 -5.53
CA GLN A 377 -4.37 14.92 -5.40
C GLN A 377 -3.79 14.45 -4.04
N ALA A 378 -4.25 13.30 -3.55
CA ALA A 378 -3.72 12.68 -2.33
C ALA A 378 -3.64 11.14 -2.45
N TYR A 379 -3.15 10.63 -3.58
CA TYR A 379 -3.05 9.19 -3.86
C TYR A 379 -1.70 8.76 -4.47
N VAL A 380 -0.95 9.68 -5.10
CA VAL A 380 0.44 9.47 -5.53
C VAL A 380 1.42 10.31 -4.71
N ALA A 381 2.69 9.93 -4.73
CA ALA A 381 3.78 10.71 -4.14
C ALA A 381 3.82 12.14 -4.71
N THR A 382 4.18 13.12 -3.87
CA THR A 382 4.20 14.53 -4.28
C THR A 382 5.25 14.85 -5.33
N THR A 383 6.29 14.03 -5.45
CA THR A 383 7.29 14.14 -6.52
C THR A 383 6.70 13.90 -7.91
N ASP A 384 5.60 13.16 -7.99
CA ASP A 384 4.97 12.74 -9.24
C ASP A 384 3.71 13.58 -9.55
N GLN A 385 3.45 14.59 -8.72
CA GLN A 385 2.32 15.49 -8.85
C GLN A 385 2.55 16.53 -9.95
N HIS A 386 1.53 16.75 -10.77
CA HIS A 386 1.55 17.75 -11.84
C HIS A 386 1.04 19.12 -11.39
N ALA A 387 1.49 20.15 -12.09
CA ALA A 387 1.13 21.53 -11.81
C ALA A 387 -0.36 21.83 -12.08
N ILE A 388 -0.87 22.88 -11.42
CA ILE A 388 -2.20 23.43 -11.72
C ILE A 388 -2.21 24.10 -13.09
N ASN A 389 -3.40 24.28 -13.67
CA ASN A 389 -3.63 25.02 -14.91
C ASN A 389 -2.87 24.46 -16.13
N THR A 390 -2.65 23.14 -16.13
CA THR A 390 -2.05 22.39 -17.24
C THR A 390 -2.82 21.10 -17.45
N SER A 391 -2.85 20.60 -18.70
CA SER A 391 -3.32 19.23 -18.96
C SER A 391 -2.48 18.23 -18.17
N THR A 392 -3.11 17.20 -17.63
CA THR A 392 -2.41 16.12 -16.95
C THR A 392 -1.63 15.32 -18.01
N PRO A 393 -0.30 15.16 -17.86
CA PRO A 393 0.49 14.32 -18.75
C PRO A 393 0.01 12.86 -18.74
N LYS A 394 0.14 12.18 -19.87
CA LYS A 394 -0.12 10.74 -19.99
C LYS A 394 1.17 9.96 -19.89
N PHE A 395 1.08 8.70 -19.46
CA PHE A 395 2.17 7.72 -19.52
C PHE A 395 3.37 8.01 -18.61
N GLU A 396 3.24 8.95 -17.68
CA GLU A 396 4.24 9.18 -16.64
C GLU A 396 4.25 8.02 -15.64
N ASN A 397 5.35 7.89 -14.90
CA ASN A 397 5.46 6.89 -13.84
C ASN A 397 5.08 7.51 -12.50
N TYR A 398 4.34 6.76 -11.69
CA TYR A 398 3.84 7.21 -10.40
C TYR A 398 4.19 6.21 -9.31
N HIS A 399 4.52 6.74 -8.14
CA HIS A 399 4.69 6.04 -6.88
C HIS A 399 3.44 6.22 -6.03
N SER A 400 2.98 5.13 -5.42
CA SER A 400 1.88 5.16 -4.48
C SER A 400 2.18 6.02 -3.25
N ALA A 401 1.20 6.79 -2.78
CA ALA A 401 1.23 7.40 -1.45
C ALA A 401 0.86 6.40 -0.32
N GLY A 402 0.59 5.13 -0.66
CA GLY A 402 0.10 4.11 0.27
C GLY A 402 -1.41 3.88 0.22
N LEU A 403 -2.16 4.71 -0.53
CA LEU A 403 -3.59 4.57 -0.78
C LEU A 403 -3.82 3.74 -2.04
N GLU A 404 -3.85 2.42 -1.90
CA GLU A 404 -4.15 1.48 -2.99
C GLU A 404 -5.56 0.93 -2.80
N ASN A 405 -6.48 1.27 -3.72
CA ASN A 405 -7.84 0.75 -3.71
C ASN A 405 -8.20 0.12 -5.08
N THR A 406 -7.45 -0.89 -5.50
CA THR A 406 -7.64 -1.59 -6.77
C THR A 406 -7.51 -3.10 -6.62
N THR A 407 -8.20 -3.85 -7.48
CA THR A 407 -8.04 -5.31 -7.56
C THR A 407 -6.89 -5.68 -8.49
N CYS A 408 -5.88 -6.36 -7.95
CA CYS A 408 -4.72 -6.87 -8.68
C CYS A 408 -4.75 -8.41 -8.76
N TRP A 409 -4.60 -8.95 -9.97
CA TRP A 409 -4.70 -10.38 -10.27
C TRP A 409 -3.35 -11.06 -10.44
N GLN A 410 -2.35 -10.34 -10.95
CA GLN A 410 -1.01 -10.87 -11.19
C GLN A 410 0.04 -9.77 -11.26
N VAL A 411 1.23 -10.08 -10.76
CA VAL A 411 2.49 -9.40 -11.13
C VAL A 411 3.33 -10.38 -11.95
N HIS A 412 3.87 -9.91 -13.08
CA HIS A 412 4.72 -10.69 -13.99
C HIS A 412 6.02 -9.95 -14.27
N TRP A 413 7.16 -10.59 -14.04
CA TRP A 413 8.47 -10.05 -14.38
C TRP A 413 8.81 -10.37 -15.84
N VAL A 414 8.95 -9.33 -16.65
CA VAL A 414 9.38 -9.45 -18.04
C VAL A 414 10.89 -9.66 -18.11
N ASN A 415 11.62 -8.99 -17.22
CA ASN A 415 13.06 -9.06 -16.99
C ASN A 415 13.36 -8.50 -15.58
N PRO A 416 14.63 -8.40 -15.12
CA PRO A 416 14.94 -7.92 -13.76
C PRO A 416 14.41 -6.53 -13.42
N THR A 417 14.25 -5.65 -14.41
CA THR A 417 13.86 -4.24 -14.21
C THR A 417 12.45 -3.93 -14.70
N SER A 418 11.83 -4.77 -15.53
CA SER A 418 10.51 -4.51 -16.11
C SER A 418 9.46 -5.51 -15.64
N GLN A 419 8.32 -4.99 -15.21
CA GLN A 419 7.18 -5.76 -14.75
C GLN A 419 5.90 -5.34 -15.45
N TRP A 420 4.96 -6.27 -15.53
CA TRP A 420 3.57 -6.02 -15.90
C TRP A 420 2.68 -6.47 -14.75
N ALA A 421 1.66 -5.68 -14.42
CA ALA A 421 0.67 -6.05 -13.44
C ALA A 421 -0.75 -5.98 -14.03
N CYS A 422 -1.55 -7.00 -13.69
CA CYS A 422 -2.89 -7.23 -14.18
C CYS A 422 -3.93 -6.74 -13.17
N TYR A 423 -4.84 -5.88 -13.59
CA TYR A 423 -5.80 -5.21 -12.72
C TYR A 423 -7.23 -5.27 -13.26
N SER A 424 -8.19 -5.00 -12.39
CA SER A 424 -9.54 -4.57 -12.79
C SER A 424 -9.68 -3.05 -12.78
N ASP A 425 -10.61 -2.52 -13.59
CA ASP A 425 -10.93 -1.10 -13.83
C ASP A 425 -9.83 -0.22 -14.44
N ILE A 426 -8.62 -0.30 -13.89
CA ILE A 426 -7.44 0.40 -14.39
C ILE A 426 -6.70 -0.38 -15.48
N ARG A 427 -7.25 -1.51 -15.97
CA ARG A 427 -6.70 -2.37 -17.02
C ARG A 427 -5.47 -3.18 -16.59
N GLY A 428 -4.31 -2.58 -16.71
CA GLY A 428 -3.00 -3.16 -16.44
C GLY A 428 -1.98 -2.03 -16.42
N ILE A 429 -0.90 -2.22 -15.68
CA ILE A 429 0.13 -1.20 -15.49
C ILE A 429 1.50 -1.81 -15.68
N ARG A 430 2.46 -0.98 -16.09
CA ARG A 430 3.83 -1.40 -16.42
C ARG A 430 4.83 -0.66 -15.55
N SER A 431 5.83 -1.37 -15.08
CA SER A 431 7.01 -0.80 -14.41
C SER A 431 8.27 -1.08 -15.23
N ILE A 432 9.23 -0.15 -15.17
CA ILE A 432 10.56 -0.26 -15.80
C ILE A 432 11.71 -0.02 -14.82
N ASP A 433 11.40 0.05 -13.54
CA ASP A 433 12.33 0.35 -12.46
C ASP A 433 12.21 -0.65 -11.30
N SER A 434 11.96 -1.92 -11.64
CA SER A 434 11.84 -3.03 -10.69
C SER A 434 10.61 -2.97 -9.78
N GLY A 435 9.51 -2.37 -10.26
CA GLY A 435 8.24 -2.28 -9.54
C GLY A 435 8.18 -1.12 -8.54
N GLU A 436 9.13 -0.17 -8.61
CA GLU A 436 9.15 0.99 -7.71
C GLU A 436 8.10 2.04 -8.12
N SER A 437 7.97 2.31 -9.42
CA SER A 437 6.93 3.15 -10.00
C SER A 437 6.19 2.44 -11.14
N TRP A 438 4.99 2.93 -11.44
CA TRP A 438 4.07 2.29 -12.39
C TRP A 438 3.45 3.32 -13.32
N SER A 439 3.20 2.91 -14.57
CA SER A 439 2.61 3.78 -15.59
C SER A 439 1.63 3.04 -16.50
N PHE A 440 0.84 3.84 -17.23
CA PHE A 440 0.06 3.41 -18.37
C PHE A 440 0.86 3.52 -19.70
N ASN A 441 2.20 3.58 -19.64
CA ASN A 441 3.08 3.76 -20.80
C ASN A 441 3.17 2.51 -21.68
N TYR A 442 2.05 2.22 -22.34
CA TYR A 442 1.87 1.18 -23.33
C TYR A 442 0.70 1.53 -24.25
N THR A 443 0.58 0.81 -25.37
CA THR A 443 -0.54 0.96 -26.31
C THR A 443 -1.22 -0.39 -26.59
N GLY A 444 -2.47 -0.35 -27.08
CA GLY A 444 -3.18 -1.51 -27.62
C GLY A 444 -4.03 -2.33 -26.64
N HIS A 445 -3.89 -2.12 -25.32
CA HIS A 445 -4.81 -2.68 -24.33
C HIS A 445 -5.82 -1.64 -23.85
N GLU A 446 -7.09 -1.86 -24.21
CA GLU A 446 -8.21 -0.95 -23.91
C GLU A 446 -9.33 -1.59 -23.08
N GLY A 447 -9.22 -2.89 -22.78
CA GLY A 447 -10.20 -3.61 -21.96
C GLY A 447 -10.22 -3.10 -20.52
N ASN A 448 -11.35 -3.23 -19.83
CA ASN A 448 -11.47 -2.83 -18.43
C ASN A 448 -10.48 -3.58 -17.54
N SER A 449 -10.33 -4.89 -17.76
CA SER A 449 -9.54 -5.78 -16.91
C SER A 449 -8.53 -6.62 -17.70
N SER A 450 -7.39 -6.91 -17.06
CA SER A 450 -6.47 -7.99 -17.44
C SER A 450 -6.28 -8.94 -16.27
N TYR A 451 -6.16 -10.25 -16.53
CA TYR A 451 -6.22 -11.28 -15.49
C TYR A 451 -4.98 -12.16 -15.41
N ARG A 452 -4.44 -12.56 -16.57
CA ARG A 452 -3.31 -13.49 -16.65
C ARG A 452 -2.41 -13.11 -17.81
N VAL A 453 -1.11 -13.04 -17.55
CA VAL A 453 -0.03 -12.93 -18.53
C VAL A 453 0.89 -14.13 -18.40
N VAL A 454 1.30 -14.66 -19.55
CA VAL A 454 2.35 -15.67 -19.69
C VAL A 454 3.37 -15.20 -20.71
N GLN A 455 4.61 -15.68 -20.61
CA GLN A 455 5.71 -15.29 -21.50
C GLN A 455 6.40 -16.53 -22.06
N GLY A 456 6.56 -16.57 -23.38
CA GLY A 456 7.30 -17.62 -24.06
C GLY A 456 8.81 -17.45 -23.91
N SER A 457 9.56 -18.51 -24.19
CA SER A 457 11.04 -18.49 -24.14
C SER A 457 11.68 -17.52 -25.14
N ASN A 458 10.95 -17.12 -26.18
CA ASN A 458 11.33 -16.07 -27.14
C ASN A 458 11.07 -14.64 -26.62
N GLY A 459 10.54 -14.49 -25.40
CA GLY A 459 10.22 -13.21 -24.79
C GLY A 459 8.84 -12.65 -25.14
N THR A 460 8.09 -13.27 -26.05
CA THR A 460 6.72 -12.85 -26.40
C THR A 460 5.77 -13.08 -25.23
N MET A 461 5.02 -12.05 -24.87
CA MET A 461 4.01 -12.08 -23.81
C MET A 461 2.62 -12.28 -24.41
N TYR A 462 1.75 -12.98 -23.69
CA TYR A 462 0.35 -13.21 -24.04
C TYR A 462 -0.54 -12.94 -22.84
N MET A 463 -1.62 -12.17 -23.02
CA MET A 463 -2.45 -11.65 -21.93
C MET A 463 -3.93 -11.95 -22.16
N ALA A 464 -4.58 -12.54 -21.15
CA ALA A 464 -6.03 -12.71 -21.08
C ALA A 464 -6.70 -11.43 -20.55
N THR A 465 -7.70 -10.92 -21.27
CA THR A 465 -8.42 -9.69 -20.94
C THR A 465 -9.93 -9.87 -21.01
N SER A 466 -10.67 -8.97 -20.35
CA SER A 466 -12.12 -8.88 -20.43
C SER A 466 -12.61 -7.45 -20.17
N GLY A 467 -13.82 -7.14 -20.64
CA GLY A 467 -14.60 -5.98 -20.22
C GLY A 467 -15.31 -6.19 -18.89
N VAL A 468 -15.41 -7.44 -18.42
CA VAL A 468 -15.99 -7.80 -17.12
C VAL A 468 -14.88 -7.87 -16.08
N HIS A 469 -15.07 -7.17 -14.96
CA HIS A 469 -14.19 -7.19 -13.78
C HIS A 469 -14.59 -8.20 -12.70
N ASP A 470 -13.66 -8.51 -11.81
CA ASP A 470 -13.90 -9.26 -10.56
C ASP A 470 -14.42 -10.69 -10.72
N MET A 471 -14.17 -11.30 -11.88
CA MET A 471 -14.68 -12.64 -12.17
C MET A 471 -14.29 -13.66 -11.10
N TYR A 472 -15.26 -14.50 -10.73
CA TYR A 472 -15.13 -15.54 -9.71
C TYR A 472 -14.96 -15.06 -8.27
N GLN A 473 -15.20 -13.77 -8.01
CA GLN A 473 -15.45 -13.24 -6.67
C GLN A 473 -16.93 -13.34 -6.29
N SER A 474 -17.24 -13.22 -5.01
CA SER A 474 -18.59 -13.42 -4.46
C SER A 474 -19.68 -12.59 -5.15
N THR A 475 -19.31 -11.42 -5.67
CA THR A 475 -20.17 -10.48 -6.39
C THR A 475 -20.29 -10.76 -7.90
N ARG A 476 -19.48 -11.66 -8.47
CA ARG A 476 -19.37 -11.88 -9.92
C ARG A 476 -19.30 -13.35 -10.34
N LEU A 477 -20.41 -14.06 -10.10
CA LEU A 477 -20.59 -15.49 -10.44
C LEU A 477 -21.82 -15.79 -11.30
N GLN A 478 -22.70 -14.82 -11.51
CA GLN A 478 -24.00 -15.05 -12.15
C GLN A 478 -23.89 -15.05 -13.68
N ASP A 479 -24.61 -15.97 -14.32
CA ASP A 479 -24.62 -16.11 -15.79
C ASP A 479 -24.98 -14.80 -16.50
N ASN A 480 -25.98 -14.06 -16.03
CA ASN A 480 -26.42 -12.81 -16.68
C ASN A 480 -25.31 -11.75 -16.81
N LEU A 481 -24.33 -11.76 -15.91
CA LEU A 481 -23.18 -10.87 -15.94
C LEU A 481 -22.04 -11.42 -16.80
N LEU A 482 -21.86 -12.75 -16.82
CA LEU A 482 -20.74 -13.42 -17.48
C LEU A 482 -21.04 -13.89 -18.92
N ASP A 483 -22.31 -14.04 -19.28
CA ASP A 483 -22.76 -14.45 -20.63
C ASP A 483 -22.91 -13.26 -21.59
N ALA A 484 -22.73 -12.02 -21.12
CA ALA A 484 -22.81 -10.85 -21.97
C ALA A 484 -21.74 -10.87 -23.07
N ASN A 485 -22.08 -10.33 -24.25
CA ASN A 485 -21.11 -10.15 -25.33
C ASN A 485 -20.02 -9.17 -24.88
N ASP A 486 -18.77 -9.64 -24.88
CA ASP A 486 -17.61 -8.90 -24.38
C ASP A 486 -16.50 -8.82 -25.45
N PRO A 487 -16.44 -7.75 -26.26
CA PRO A 487 -15.39 -7.58 -27.27
C PRO A 487 -13.99 -7.35 -26.67
N ALA A 488 -13.90 -7.04 -25.38
CA ALA A 488 -12.65 -6.99 -24.64
C ALA A 488 -12.24 -8.36 -24.07
N GLY A 489 -13.10 -9.36 -24.22
CA GLY A 489 -12.86 -10.79 -24.02
C GLY A 489 -11.97 -11.37 -25.11
N LYS A 490 -10.65 -11.29 -24.91
CA LYS A 490 -9.65 -11.62 -25.93
C LYS A 490 -8.31 -11.99 -25.31
N ILE A 491 -7.42 -12.52 -26.15
CA ILE A 491 -6.00 -12.64 -25.85
C ILE A 491 -5.26 -11.57 -26.63
N LEU A 492 -4.40 -10.81 -25.94
CA LEU A 492 -3.45 -9.89 -26.54
C LEU A 492 -2.05 -10.53 -26.56
N TYR A 493 -1.19 -10.10 -27.48
CA TYR A 493 0.23 -10.44 -27.45
C TYR A 493 1.11 -9.19 -27.52
N SER A 494 2.35 -9.30 -27.02
CA SER A 494 3.37 -8.27 -27.09
C SER A 494 4.75 -8.89 -27.33
N THR A 495 5.48 -8.37 -28.31
CA THR A 495 6.85 -8.81 -28.65
C THR A 495 7.93 -7.84 -28.16
N ASN A 496 7.55 -6.82 -27.37
CA ASN A 496 8.44 -5.75 -26.89
C ASN A 496 8.27 -5.50 -25.38
N GLY A 497 8.06 -6.56 -24.61
CA GLY A 497 8.00 -6.47 -23.15
C GLY A 497 6.83 -5.65 -22.62
N GLY A 498 5.67 -5.75 -23.27
CA GLY A 498 4.42 -5.11 -22.87
C GLY A 498 4.28 -3.65 -23.27
N GLN A 499 5.20 -3.08 -24.06
CA GLN A 499 5.12 -1.69 -24.51
C GLN A 499 4.02 -1.45 -25.56
N SER A 500 3.77 -2.44 -26.42
CA SER A 500 2.62 -2.44 -27.33
C SER A 500 1.97 -3.81 -27.38
N TRP A 501 0.64 -3.80 -27.39
CA TRP A 501 -0.18 -5.00 -27.44
C TRP A 501 -0.99 -5.06 -28.74
N GLN A 502 -1.12 -6.25 -29.31
CA GLN A 502 -1.99 -6.50 -30.47
C GLN A 502 -2.93 -7.66 -30.17
N ASN A 503 -4.07 -7.71 -30.86
CA ASN A 503 -4.99 -8.84 -30.76
C ASN A 503 -4.28 -10.11 -31.25
N LEU A 504 -4.23 -11.13 -30.40
CA LEU A 504 -3.91 -12.50 -30.80
C LEU A 504 -5.18 -13.19 -31.30
N HIS A 505 -6.24 -13.16 -30.50
CA HIS A 505 -7.54 -13.74 -30.83
C HIS A 505 -8.65 -13.07 -30.02
N VAL A 506 -9.80 -12.80 -30.64
CA VAL A 506 -10.97 -12.18 -29.99
C VAL A 506 -12.09 -13.20 -29.88
N PHE A 507 -12.47 -13.56 -28.65
CA PHE A 507 -13.50 -14.55 -28.38
C PHE A 507 -14.90 -13.94 -28.24
N ASN A 508 -14.99 -12.62 -28.05
CA ASN A 508 -16.22 -11.89 -27.72
C ASN A 508 -16.89 -12.35 -26.40
N HIS A 509 -16.11 -12.99 -25.54
CA HIS A 509 -16.53 -13.50 -24.24
C HIS A 509 -15.35 -13.41 -23.27
N PRO A 510 -15.60 -13.21 -21.96
CA PRO A 510 -14.54 -13.02 -20.99
C PRO A 510 -13.46 -14.12 -21.05
N VAL A 511 -12.19 -13.69 -21.08
CA VAL A 511 -11.03 -14.58 -21.04
C VAL A 511 -10.31 -14.35 -19.72
N PHE A 512 -10.31 -15.36 -18.86
CA PHE A 512 -9.79 -15.25 -17.50
C PHE A 512 -8.35 -15.77 -17.36
N TRP A 513 -7.93 -16.73 -18.20
CA TRP A 513 -6.65 -17.40 -18.06
C TRP A 513 -6.05 -17.83 -19.39
N ILE A 514 -4.72 -17.90 -19.41
CA ILE A 514 -3.92 -18.44 -20.51
C ILE A 514 -2.73 -19.22 -19.94
N ALA A 515 -2.38 -20.34 -20.57
CA ALA A 515 -1.21 -21.16 -20.24
C ALA A 515 -0.48 -21.61 -21.50
N LEU A 516 0.85 -21.70 -21.44
CA LEU A 516 1.70 -22.26 -22.50
C LEU A 516 1.99 -23.74 -22.20
N ASP A 517 2.18 -24.55 -23.24
CA ASP A 517 2.59 -25.95 -23.09
C ASP A 517 4.13 -26.02 -22.94
N PRO A 518 4.67 -26.48 -21.79
CA PRO A 518 6.12 -26.60 -21.61
C PRO A 518 6.75 -27.65 -22.54
N ASN A 519 5.95 -28.55 -23.11
CA ASN A 519 6.40 -29.60 -24.03
C ASN A 519 6.29 -29.18 -25.51
N ASN A 520 5.65 -28.05 -25.80
CA ASN A 520 5.46 -27.55 -27.17
C ASN A 520 5.35 -26.03 -27.18
N ALA A 521 6.42 -25.35 -27.59
CA ALA A 521 6.50 -23.89 -27.65
C ALA A 521 5.46 -23.21 -28.57
N ASN A 522 4.82 -23.97 -29.47
CA ASN A 522 3.78 -23.47 -30.38
C ASN A 522 2.37 -23.64 -29.81
N ARG A 523 2.22 -24.30 -28.65
CA ARG A 523 0.92 -24.63 -28.08
C ARG A 523 0.57 -23.78 -26.87
N ALA A 524 -0.69 -23.35 -26.82
CA ALA A 524 -1.27 -22.66 -25.68
C ALA A 524 -2.73 -23.07 -25.45
N TYR A 525 -3.21 -22.77 -24.24
CA TYR A 525 -4.58 -23.01 -23.82
C TYR A 525 -5.18 -21.75 -23.17
N ALA A 526 -6.50 -21.54 -23.33
CA ALA A 526 -7.19 -20.38 -22.77
C ALA A 526 -8.53 -20.73 -22.14
N CYS A 527 -8.87 -20.05 -21.04
CA CYS A 527 -10.15 -20.12 -20.35
C CYS A 527 -11.10 -19.06 -20.88
N VAL A 528 -12.16 -19.48 -21.60
CA VAL A 528 -13.22 -18.59 -22.10
C VAL A 528 -14.50 -18.89 -21.33
N ILE A 529 -15.19 -17.86 -20.84
CA ILE A 529 -16.38 -18.00 -19.99
C ILE A 529 -17.60 -17.63 -20.81
N HIS A 530 -18.51 -18.59 -21.01
CA HIS A 530 -19.81 -18.37 -21.64
C HIS A 530 -20.66 -19.65 -21.54
N TYR A 531 -21.67 -19.65 -20.68
CA TYR A 531 -22.56 -20.79 -20.47
C TYR A 531 -23.68 -20.84 -21.50
N PHE A 532 -24.45 -19.75 -21.63
CA PHE A 532 -25.58 -19.58 -22.55
C PHE A 532 -26.48 -20.81 -22.66
N GLY A 533 -27.10 -21.19 -21.53
CA GLY A 533 -28.01 -22.35 -21.48
C GLY A 533 -27.32 -23.70 -21.73
N GLY A 534 -25.99 -23.77 -21.63
CA GLY A 534 -25.18 -24.97 -21.86
C GLY A 534 -24.69 -25.14 -23.29
N ILE A 535 -25.10 -24.26 -24.22
CA ILE A 535 -24.67 -24.28 -25.63
C ILE A 535 -23.72 -23.11 -25.98
N GLY A 536 -23.26 -22.37 -24.97
CA GLY A 536 -22.35 -21.24 -25.13
C GLY A 536 -20.97 -21.64 -25.65
N ALA A 537 -20.22 -20.61 -26.06
CA ALA A 537 -18.86 -20.75 -26.58
C ALA A 537 -17.80 -20.95 -25.48
N GLY A 538 -18.17 -21.00 -24.20
CA GLY A 538 -17.21 -21.12 -23.11
C GLY A 538 -16.57 -22.50 -23.02
N GLY A 539 -15.41 -22.57 -22.40
CA GLY A 539 -14.61 -23.77 -22.23
C GLY A 539 -13.10 -23.51 -22.39
N ILE A 540 -12.35 -24.61 -22.49
CA ILE A 540 -10.91 -24.55 -22.75
C ILE A 540 -10.67 -24.55 -24.25
N TYR A 541 -10.03 -23.50 -24.75
CA TYR A 541 -9.55 -23.45 -26.14
C TYR A 541 -8.08 -23.86 -26.21
N ARG A 542 -7.71 -24.57 -27.27
CA ARG A 542 -6.32 -24.92 -27.60
C ARG A 542 -5.88 -24.23 -28.89
N CYS A 543 -4.68 -23.67 -28.87
CA CYS A 543 -3.97 -23.20 -30.06
C CYS A 543 -2.72 -24.06 -30.25
N ASP A 544 -2.47 -24.54 -31.47
CA ASP A 544 -1.29 -25.35 -31.81
C ASP A 544 -0.24 -24.58 -32.63
N ASP A 545 -0.53 -23.31 -32.95
CA ASP A 545 0.25 -22.47 -33.85
C ASP A 545 0.40 -21.02 -33.34
N ILE A 546 0.61 -20.84 -32.02
CA ILE A 546 0.64 -19.52 -31.38
C ILE A 546 1.76 -18.60 -31.93
N GLN A 547 2.81 -19.16 -32.51
CA GLN A 547 3.88 -18.43 -33.19
C GLN A 547 3.38 -17.66 -34.43
N ASN A 548 2.22 -18.01 -34.98
CA ASN A 548 1.56 -17.29 -36.07
C ASN A 548 0.83 -16.02 -35.58
N LEU A 549 0.87 -15.73 -34.27
CA LEU A 549 0.35 -14.51 -33.66
C LEU A 549 -1.11 -14.24 -34.05
N GLY A 550 -1.42 -13.08 -34.63
CA GLY A 550 -2.78 -12.65 -34.97
C GLY A 550 -3.50 -13.53 -36.00
N THR A 551 -2.81 -14.47 -36.66
CA THR A 551 -3.43 -15.46 -37.55
C THR A 551 -3.44 -16.87 -36.97
N SER A 552 -3.08 -17.01 -35.69
CA SER A 552 -3.18 -18.30 -34.98
C SER A 552 -4.62 -18.78 -34.90
N THR A 553 -4.79 -20.09 -34.81
CA THR A 553 -6.10 -20.75 -34.78
C THR A 553 -6.38 -21.32 -33.40
N TRP A 554 -7.64 -21.17 -32.95
CA TRP A 554 -8.07 -21.60 -31.62
C TRP A 554 -9.23 -22.59 -31.75
N THR A 555 -9.07 -23.77 -31.16
CA THR A 555 -10.05 -24.85 -31.21
C THR A 555 -10.64 -25.06 -29.82
N LEU A 556 -11.97 -24.98 -29.70
CA LEU A 556 -12.68 -25.34 -28.46
C LEU A 556 -12.56 -26.85 -28.22
N LEU A 557 -12.05 -27.23 -27.05
CA LEU A 557 -11.98 -28.63 -26.63
C LEU A 557 -13.36 -29.15 -26.18
N PRO A 558 -13.59 -30.47 -26.12
CA PRO A 558 -14.80 -31.04 -25.54
C PRO A 558 -15.03 -30.53 -24.11
N ASP A 559 -16.30 -30.40 -23.70
CA ASP A 559 -16.61 -29.98 -22.33
C ASP A 559 -16.25 -31.08 -21.32
N PRO A 560 -15.57 -30.76 -20.21
CA PRO A 560 -15.43 -31.69 -19.12
C PRO A 560 -16.81 -31.98 -18.50
N PRO A 561 -17.00 -33.15 -17.85
CA PRO A 561 -18.27 -33.50 -17.20
C PRO A 561 -18.76 -32.38 -16.28
N ARG A 562 -20.08 -32.11 -16.24
CA ARG A 562 -20.79 -31.16 -15.33
C ARG A 562 -20.31 -29.69 -15.28
N THR A 563 -19.24 -29.32 -15.97
CA THR A 563 -18.52 -28.04 -15.79
C THR A 563 -19.26 -26.77 -16.20
N GLN A 564 -20.28 -26.87 -17.04
CA GLN A 564 -21.12 -25.74 -17.44
C GLN A 564 -20.33 -24.51 -17.91
N LYS A 565 -19.16 -24.72 -18.54
CA LYS A 565 -18.41 -23.70 -19.31
C LYS A 565 -17.88 -22.48 -18.53
N HIS A 566 -17.57 -22.63 -17.24
CA HIS A 566 -16.92 -21.59 -16.38
C HIS A 566 -15.48 -21.99 -15.96
N PRO A 567 -14.52 -22.06 -16.90
CA PRO A 567 -13.14 -22.44 -16.58
C PRO A 567 -12.40 -21.29 -15.88
N ALA A 568 -11.50 -21.61 -14.94
CA ALA A 568 -10.77 -20.64 -14.14
C ALA A 568 -9.25 -20.76 -14.30
N ALA A 569 -8.60 -21.81 -13.79
CA ALA A 569 -7.14 -21.97 -13.91
C ALA A 569 -6.77 -23.12 -14.87
N ILE A 570 -5.57 -23.04 -15.47
CA ILE A 570 -4.99 -24.06 -16.35
C ILE A 570 -3.53 -24.28 -15.95
N GLU A 571 -3.16 -25.55 -15.78
CA GLU A 571 -1.79 -26.03 -15.61
C GLU A 571 -1.50 -27.15 -16.62
N VAL A 572 -0.37 -27.07 -17.34
CA VAL A 572 0.04 -28.07 -18.32
C VAL A 572 1.18 -28.91 -17.74
N LEU A 573 0.98 -30.23 -17.66
CA LEU A 573 1.94 -31.16 -17.08
C LEU A 573 3.03 -31.56 -18.08
N ASN A 574 4.15 -32.08 -17.57
CA ASN A 574 5.30 -32.56 -18.35
C ASN A 574 4.96 -33.80 -19.20
N ASP A 575 3.83 -34.48 -18.94
CA ASP A 575 3.32 -35.56 -19.78
C ASP A 575 2.24 -35.07 -20.78
N ALA A 576 2.22 -33.75 -21.03
CA ALA A 576 1.31 -33.02 -21.91
C ALA A 576 -0.18 -33.02 -21.51
N LYS A 577 -0.55 -33.66 -20.39
CA LYS A 577 -1.93 -33.55 -19.88
C LYS A 577 -2.18 -32.16 -19.33
N VAL A 578 -3.44 -31.73 -19.35
CA VAL A 578 -3.84 -30.39 -18.90
C VAL A 578 -4.78 -30.53 -17.71
N VAL A 579 -4.42 -29.91 -16.59
CA VAL A 579 -5.25 -29.83 -15.39
C VAL A 579 -5.92 -28.46 -15.38
N CYS A 580 -7.23 -28.42 -15.17
CA CYS A 580 -7.95 -27.17 -15.06
C CYS A 580 -8.83 -27.13 -13.82
N THR A 581 -9.03 -25.93 -13.28
CA THR A 581 -10.18 -25.66 -12.41
C THR A 581 -11.33 -25.08 -13.22
N TYR A 582 -12.55 -25.42 -12.80
CA TYR A 582 -13.76 -24.69 -13.15
C TYR A 582 -14.30 -24.09 -11.87
N SER A 583 -14.63 -22.80 -11.89
CA SER A 583 -14.97 -22.07 -10.67
C SER A 583 -16.48 -22.03 -10.39
N GLY A 584 -16.86 -21.34 -9.32
CA GLY A 584 -18.23 -21.23 -8.91
C GLY A 584 -19.09 -20.58 -9.99
N ARG A 585 -20.29 -21.13 -10.16
CA ARG A 585 -21.31 -20.60 -11.06
C ARG A 585 -22.60 -20.45 -10.28
N ARG A 586 -23.27 -19.32 -10.50
CA ARG A 586 -24.62 -19.06 -10.02
C ARG A 586 -25.53 -18.86 -11.23
N THR A 587 -26.73 -19.43 -11.17
CA THR A 587 -27.76 -19.14 -12.18
C THR A 587 -28.14 -17.66 -12.13
N SER A 588 -28.85 -17.17 -13.15
CA SER A 588 -29.41 -15.81 -13.11
C SER A 588 -30.36 -15.56 -11.94
N GLY A 589 -30.89 -16.62 -11.30
CA GLY A 589 -31.66 -16.55 -10.07
C GLY A 589 -30.80 -16.57 -8.79
N GLY A 590 -29.48 -16.56 -8.92
CA GLY A 590 -28.53 -16.52 -7.81
C GLY A 590 -28.22 -17.87 -7.14
N ALA A 591 -28.72 -18.99 -7.65
CA ALA A 591 -28.48 -20.31 -7.05
C ALA A 591 -27.17 -20.93 -7.54
N PHE A 592 -26.36 -21.48 -6.63
CA PHE A 592 -25.12 -22.21 -6.98
C PHE A 592 -25.40 -23.51 -7.73
N THR A 593 -24.52 -23.85 -8.66
CA THR A 593 -24.55 -25.12 -9.40
C THR A 593 -23.36 -26.00 -9.04
N ALA A 594 -23.55 -27.32 -9.08
CA ALA A 594 -22.51 -28.32 -8.79
C ALA A 594 -21.54 -28.52 -9.98
N SER A 595 -21.06 -27.43 -10.57
CA SER A 595 -20.26 -27.43 -11.81
C SER A 595 -18.78 -27.17 -11.60
N SER A 596 -18.38 -26.77 -10.39
CA SER A 596 -17.00 -26.40 -10.10
C SER A 596 -16.13 -27.60 -9.74
N GLY A 597 -14.81 -27.54 -9.94
CA GLY A 597 -13.94 -28.65 -9.57
C GLY A 597 -12.60 -28.66 -10.27
N VAL A 598 -11.90 -29.78 -10.16
CA VAL A 598 -10.61 -30.06 -10.81
C VAL A 598 -10.81 -31.14 -11.88
N PHE A 599 -10.35 -30.87 -13.10
CA PHE A 599 -10.54 -31.73 -14.26
C PHE A 599 -9.21 -31.96 -14.98
N LEU A 600 -9.00 -33.16 -15.50
CA LEU A 600 -7.77 -33.55 -16.21
C LEU A 600 -8.11 -33.93 -17.65
N TYR A 601 -7.54 -33.22 -18.61
CA TYR A 601 -7.63 -33.51 -20.03
C TYR A 601 -6.45 -34.35 -20.50
N ASP A 602 -6.75 -35.40 -21.26
CA ASP A 602 -5.76 -36.21 -21.95
C ASP A 602 -5.78 -35.88 -23.46
N PRO A 603 -4.73 -35.25 -24.00
CA PRO A 603 -4.68 -34.86 -25.41
C PRO A 603 -4.58 -36.04 -26.38
N VAL A 604 -4.16 -37.22 -25.92
CA VAL A 604 -4.06 -38.43 -26.77
C VAL A 604 -5.44 -39.02 -27.00
N THR A 605 -6.26 -39.08 -25.96
CA THR A 605 -7.63 -39.62 -26.07
C THR A 605 -8.67 -38.56 -26.41
N ASN A 606 -8.34 -37.27 -26.28
CA ASN A 606 -9.27 -36.14 -26.41
C ASN A 606 -10.46 -36.24 -25.43
N LEU A 607 -10.18 -36.69 -24.20
CA LEU A 607 -11.18 -36.90 -23.15
C LEU A 607 -10.78 -36.18 -21.85
N TRP A 608 -11.81 -35.79 -21.11
CA TRP A 608 -11.69 -35.24 -19.76
C TRP A 608 -12.05 -36.29 -18.70
N GLY A 609 -11.30 -36.28 -17.61
CA GLY A 609 -11.65 -36.93 -16.35
C GLY A 609 -11.98 -35.91 -15.28
N ASP A 610 -13.09 -36.13 -14.56
CA ASP A 610 -13.37 -35.39 -13.32
C ASP A 610 -12.49 -35.93 -12.19
N LYS A 611 -11.68 -35.05 -11.60
CA LYS A 611 -10.75 -35.36 -10.51
C LYS A 611 -11.16 -34.69 -9.21
N SER A 612 -12.40 -34.23 -9.12
CA SER A 612 -12.86 -33.41 -8.00
C SER A 612 -13.18 -34.24 -6.76
N HIS A 613 -12.83 -33.70 -5.59
CA HIS A 613 -13.45 -34.10 -4.34
C HIS A 613 -14.86 -33.49 -4.24
N ALA A 614 -15.80 -34.13 -3.55
CA ALA A 614 -17.18 -33.62 -3.43
C ALA A 614 -17.27 -32.18 -2.87
N GLY A 615 -16.31 -31.79 -2.03
CA GLY A 615 -16.20 -30.43 -1.48
C GLY A 615 -15.87 -29.35 -2.52
N MET A 616 -15.37 -29.73 -3.69
CA MET A 616 -14.96 -28.82 -4.77
C MET A 616 -16.11 -28.46 -5.70
N ASN A 617 -17.26 -29.13 -5.60
CA ASN A 617 -18.33 -29.08 -6.59
C ASN A 617 -18.95 -27.70 -6.82
N TYR A 618 -18.76 -26.75 -5.90
CA TYR A 618 -19.47 -25.47 -5.92
C TYR A 618 -18.61 -24.23 -6.13
N TRP A 619 -17.34 -24.21 -5.68
CA TRP A 619 -16.50 -23.00 -5.81
C TRP A 619 -15.00 -23.26 -5.62
N THR A 620 -14.40 -24.00 -6.54
CA THR A 620 -12.96 -24.20 -6.68
C THR A 620 -12.34 -22.99 -7.38
N LYS A 621 -11.30 -22.40 -6.79
CA LYS A 621 -10.60 -21.24 -7.33
C LYS A 621 -9.41 -21.69 -8.17
N ASP A 622 -8.37 -22.20 -7.51
CA ASP A 622 -7.05 -22.42 -8.10
C ASP A 622 -6.58 -23.87 -7.95
N ILE A 623 -5.64 -24.27 -8.82
CA ILE A 623 -4.93 -25.55 -8.75
C ILE A 623 -3.45 -25.30 -8.88
N VAL A 624 -2.67 -25.82 -7.93
CA VAL A 624 -1.22 -25.61 -7.88
C VAL A 624 -0.54 -26.96 -7.91
N ILE A 625 0.32 -27.17 -8.90
CA ILE A 625 1.17 -28.35 -9.00
C ILE A 625 2.39 -28.11 -8.11
N ASP A 626 2.73 -29.10 -7.28
CA ASP A 626 3.91 -29.04 -6.44
C ASP A 626 5.20 -28.96 -7.29
N PRO A 627 5.94 -27.84 -7.26
CA PRO A 627 7.11 -27.66 -8.12
C PRO A 627 8.28 -28.58 -7.72
N TYR A 628 8.23 -29.18 -6.53
CA TYR A 628 9.27 -30.08 -6.03
C TYR A 628 8.89 -31.56 -6.15
N ASP A 629 7.72 -31.89 -6.70
CA ASP A 629 7.37 -33.25 -7.08
C ASP A 629 7.71 -33.48 -8.57
N PRO A 630 8.86 -34.14 -8.89
CA PRO A 630 9.27 -34.35 -10.28
C PRO A 630 8.30 -35.25 -11.06
N THR A 631 7.43 -36.00 -10.38
CA THR A 631 6.41 -36.85 -11.02
C THR A 631 5.12 -36.08 -11.33
N GLN A 632 4.97 -34.86 -10.80
CA GLN A 632 3.77 -34.02 -10.86
C GLN A 632 2.52 -34.80 -10.43
N ASN A 633 2.63 -35.63 -9.40
CA ASN A 633 1.51 -36.36 -8.81
C ASN A 633 0.84 -35.59 -7.67
N THR A 634 1.57 -34.64 -7.09
CA THR A 634 1.16 -33.86 -5.93
C THR A 634 0.57 -32.52 -6.35
N TRP A 635 -0.72 -32.31 -6.06
CA TRP A 635 -1.44 -31.07 -6.41
C TRP A 635 -2.19 -30.51 -5.20
N PHE A 636 -2.43 -29.20 -5.24
CA PHE A 636 -3.15 -28.45 -4.23
C PHE A 636 -4.31 -27.69 -4.84
N ALA A 637 -5.55 -28.03 -4.45
CA ALA A 637 -6.75 -27.34 -4.91
C ALA A 637 -7.25 -26.37 -3.84
N CYS A 638 -7.50 -25.13 -4.26
CA CYS A 638 -7.96 -24.02 -3.42
C CYS A 638 -9.47 -23.84 -3.61
N VAL A 639 -10.23 -23.87 -2.51
CA VAL A 639 -11.69 -23.93 -2.56
C VAL A 639 -12.31 -22.89 -1.63
N PHE A 640 -13.35 -22.21 -2.12
CA PHE A 640 -14.23 -21.38 -1.33
C PHE A 640 -15.44 -22.17 -0.84
N SER A 641 -15.80 -21.94 0.42
CA SER A 641 -17.11 -22.27 0.95
C SER A 641 -18.10 -21.18 0.55
N GLY A 642 -19.24 -21.57 0.00
CA GLY A 642 -20.23 -20.64 -0.57
C GLY A 642 -20.77 -19.59 0.43
N TRP A 643 -21.35 -18.52 -0.12
CA TRP A 643 -22.13 -17.49 0.59
C TRP A 643 -23.45 -17.24 -0.16
N GLY A 644 -24.55 -16.93 0.54
CA GLY A 644 -25.84 -16.67 -0.12
C GLY A 644 -26.51 -17.91 -0.75
N GLY A 645 -26.02 -19.10 -0.41
CA GLY A 645 -26.57 -20.44 -0.60
C GLY A 645 -26.05 -21.32 0.55
N ALA A 646 -26.36 -22.63 0.61
CA ALA A 646 -25.94 -23.47 1.74
C ALA A 646 -24.40 -23.41 1.93
N PRO A 647 -23.89 -22.79 3.00
CA PRO A 647 -22.49 -22.91 3.38
C PRO A 647 -22.29 -24.38 3.67
N ASN A 648 -21.42 -25.03 2.90
CA ASN A 648 -21.23 -26.47 3.04
C ASN A 648 -20.11 -26.80 4.05
N GLY A 649 -19.30 -25.82 4.45
CA GLY A 649 -18.13 -26.05 5.33
C GLY A 649 -17.03 -26.86 4.64
N LEU A 650 -17.07 -26.95 3.31
CA LEU A 650 -16.23 -27.83 2.51
C LEU A 650 -15.14 -27.07 1.73
N GLY A 651 -15.03 -25.75 1.87
CA GLY A 651 -13.92 -25.00 1.28
C GLY A 651 -12.61 -25.21 2.05
N GLY A 652 -11.50 -24.64 1.59
CA GLY A 652 -10.18 -24.83 2.17
C GLY A 652 -9.13 -25.34 1.17
N LEU A 653 -7.99 -25.80 1.69
CA LEU A 653 -6.89 -26.34 0.89
C LEU A 653 -6.93 -27.86 0.86
N TYR A 654 -7.00 -28.43 -0.34
CA TYR A 654 -7.01 -29.88 -0.55
C TYR A 654 -5.71 -30.32 -1.21
N LYS A 655 -5.13 -31.44 -0.75
CA LYS A 655 -3.92 -32.03 -1.33
C LYS A 655 -4.21 -33.42 -1.89
N THR A 656 -3.67 -33.70 -3.06
CA THR A 656 -3.55 -35.05 -3.63
C THR A 656 -2.07 -35.38 -3.80
N THR A 657 -1.73 -36.66 -3.79
CA THR A 657 -0.39 -37.17 -4.16
C THR A 657 -0.49 -38.23 -5.26
N ASN A 658 -1.64 -38.32 -5.93
CA ASN A 658 -1.95 -39.33 -6.95
C ASN A 658 -2.85 -38.76 -8.05
N ARG A 659 -2.54 -37.52 -8.48
CA ARG A 659 -3.19 -36.84 -9.60
C ARG A 659 -4.71 -36.78 -9.48
N GLY A 660 -5.18 -36.42 -8.28
CA GLY A 660 -6.59 -36.19 -7.97
C GLY A 660 -7.44 -37.45 -7.95
N THR A 661 -6.83 -38.64 -7.84
CA THR A 661 -7.58 -39.89 -7.61
C THR A 661 -8.16 -39.92 -6.19
N SER A 662 -7.44 -39.36 -5.22
CA SER A 662 -7.92 -39.11 -3.86
C SER A 662 -7.37 -37.79 -3.32
N TRP A 663 -8.11 -37.18 -2.41
CA TRP A 663 -7.77 -35.88 -1.81
C TRP A 663 -7.84 -35.92 -0.28
N VAL A 664 -7.01 -35.10 0.36
CA VAL A 664 -7.02 -34.83 1.80
C VAL A 664 -7.23 -33.33 2.00
N LYS A 665 -8.26 -32.95 2.77
CA LYS A 665 -8.46 -31.55 3.20
C LYS A 665 -7.44 -31.23 4.30
N LEU A 666 -6.53 -30.29 4.05
CA LEU A 666 -5.44 -29.96 4.98
C LEU A 666 -5.86 -28.95 6.05
N THR A 667 -6.72 -28.00 5.70
CA THR A 667 -7.03 -26.84 6.57
C THR A 667 -8.12 -27.11 7.59
N GLY A 668 -8.74 -28.30 7.61
CA GLY A 668 -9.84 -28.62 8.53
C GLY A 668 -10.92 -27.54 8.52
N ASN A 669 -11.15 -26.90 9.67
CA ASN A 669 -12.06 -25.76 9.84
C ASN A 669 -11.30 -24.42 10.05
N THR A 670 -9.97 -24.43 9.96
CA THR A 670 -9.14 -23.23 10.17
C THR A 670 -9.30 -22.22 9.04
N LEU A 671 -9.33 -22.72 7.80
CA LEU A 671 -9.52 -21.92 6.58
C LEU A 671 -10.52 -22.63 5.68
N ASP A 672 -11.60 -21.93 5.35
CA ASP A 672 -12.72 -22.45 4.53
C ASP A 672 -12.86 -21.67 3.20
N ARG A 673 -12.06 -20.63 2.98
CA ARG A 673 -12.08 -19.78 1.78
C ARG A 673 -10.69 -19.47 1.29
N VAL A 674 -10.05 -20.48 0.70
CA VAL A 674 -8.67 -20.40 0.21
C VAL A 674 -8.67 -20.02 -1.27
N THR A 675 -7.98 -18.94 -1.60
CA THR A 675 -7.95 -18.36 -2.96
C THR A 675 -6.89 -19.04 -3.81
N SER A 676 -5.64 -19.06 -3.33
CA SER A 676 -4.48 -19.66 -3.99
C SER A 676 -3.44 -20.08 -2.94
N CYS A 677 -2.38 -20.77 -3.38
CA CYS A 677 -1.22 -21.06 -2.56
C CYS A 677 0.09 -21.02 -3.38
N THR A 678 1.19 -20.61 -2.77
CA THR A 678 2.49 -20.50 -3.44
C THR A 678 3.60 -21.05 -2.57
N PHE A 679 4.45 -21.92 -3.12
CA PHE A 679 5.61 -22.44 -2.42
C PHE A 679 6.71 -21.38 -2.29
N ASN A 680 7.42 -21.37 -1.17
CA ASN A 680 8.67 -20.63 -1.09
C ASN A 680 9.71 -21.29 -2.02
N PRO A 681 10.32 -20.55 -2.98
CA PRO A 681 11.34 -21.08 -3.89
C PRO A 681 12.58 -21.66 -3.18
N ASP A 682 12.96 -21.11 -2.03
CA ASP A 682 14.14 -21.52 -1.25
C ASP A 682 13.83 -22.57 -0.17
N ASN A 683 12.54 -22.80 0.12
CA ASN A 683 12.13 -23.72 1.17
C ASN A 683 10.90 -24.53 0.76
N TYR A 684 11.15 -25.72 0.22
CA TYR A 684 10.09 -26.64 -0.24
C TYR A 684 9.16 -27.18 0.86
N ASN A 685 9.46 -26.94 2.13
CA ASN A 685 8.57 -27.23 3.27
C ASN A 685 7.62 -26.06 3.59
N GLN A 686 7.88 -24.88 3.04
CA GLN A 686 7.10 -23.68 3.29
C GLN A 686 6.17 -23.35 2.13
N ILE A 687 4.93 -23.01 2.47
CA ILE A 687 3.91 -22.55 1.53
C ILE A 687 3.18 -21.34 2.13
N PHE A 688 2.80 -20.40 1.27
CA PHE A 688 1.94 -19.27 1.60
C PHE A 688 0.55 -19.48 1.01
N ILE A 689 -0.49 -19.05 1.73
CA ILE A 689 -1.89 -19.29 1.40
C ILE A 689 -2.65 -17.97 1.47
N THR A 690 -3.36 -17.65 0.40
CA THR A 690 -4.22 -16.47 0.30
C THR A 690 -5.67 -16.84 0.56
N THR A 691 -6.46 -15.93 1.13
CA THR A 691 -7.83 -16.22 1.57
C THR A 691 -8.78 -15.06 1.26
N GLU A 692 -10.08 -15.33 1.19
CA GLU A 692 -11.08 -14.27 0.95
C GLU A 692 -11.20 -13.30 2.14
N ALA A 693 -11.14 -13.83 3.37
CA ALA A 693 -11.64 -13.12 4.54
C ALA A 693 -10.68 -13.12 5.75
N GLN A 694 -9.58 -13.86 5.69
CA GLN A 694 -8.73 -14.19 6.84
C GLN A 694 -7.26 -13.77 6.64
N GLY A 695 -6.97 -12.96 5.62
CA GLY A 695 -5.63 -12.46 5.32
C GLY A 695 -4.70 -13.52 4.72
N LEU A 696 -3.39 -13.27 4.87
CA LEU A 696 -2.32 -14.14 4.39
C LEU A 696 -1.90 -15.15 5.46
N TRP A 697 -1.75 -16.41 5.07
CA TRP A 697 -1.34 -17.51 5.94
C TRP A 697 -0.10 -18.20 5.40
N MET A 698 0.57 -18.96 6.26
CA MET A 698 1.67 -19.82 5.85
C MET A 698 1.67 -21.15 6.62
N SER A 699 2.32 -22.14 6.05
CA SER A 699 2.72 -23.38 6.74
C SER A 699 4.19 -23.61 6.46
N SER A 700 4.99 -23.88 7.49
CA SER A 700 6.43 -24.18 7.36
C SER A 700 6.74 -25.68 7.30
N ASN A 701 5.72 -26.53 7.40
CA ASN A 701 5.83 -27.98 7.40
C ASN A 701 4.77 -28.63 6.49
N ILE A 702 4.57 -28.10 5.28
CA ILE A 702 3.52 -28.56 4.33
C ILE A 702 3.66 -30.03 3.89
N ARG A 703 4.81 -30.63 4.19
CA ARG A 703 5.14 -32.03 3.91
C ARG A 703 4.68 -33.00 4.98
N ASP A 704 4.40 -32.52 6.19
CA ASP A 704 3.91 -33.34 7.29
C ASP A 704 2.51 -33.89 6.97
N VAL A 705 2.14 -34.98 7.65
CA VAL A 705 0.80 -35.58 7.54
C VAL A 705 -0.28 -34.60 8.00
N THR A 706 0.04 -33.77 8.99
CA THR A 706 -0.86 -32.73 9.53
C THR A 706 -0.07 -31.41 9.62
N PRO A 707 -0.01 -30.64 8.53
CA PRO A 707 0.69 -29.37 8.52
C PRO A 707 0.02 -28.34 9.43
N ILE A 708 0.80 -27.38 9.93
CA ILE A 708 0.34 -26.31 10.80
C ILE A 708 0.26 -25.02 10.00
N PHE A 709 -0.90 -24.36 10.06
CA PHE A 709 -1.11 -23.07 9.41
C PHE A 709 -1.10 -21.94 10.44
N THR A 710 -0.33 -20.89 10.16
CA THR A 710 -0.24 -19.68 10.99
C THR A 710 -0.48 -18.44 10.14
N PRO A 711 -1.16 -17.40 10.67
CA PRO A 711 -1.33 -16.15 9.96
C PRO A 711 0.01 -15.40 9.84
N VAL A 712 0.21 -14.73 8.71
CA VAL A 712 1.28 -13.75 8.51
C VAL A 712 0.79 -12.41 9.06
N ASN A 713 0.86 -12.24 10.39
CA ASN A 713 0.27 -11.09 11.10
C ASN A 713 0.78 -9.71 10.67
N SER A 714 1.91 -9.66 9.96
CA SER A 714 2.43 -8.40 9.40
C SER A 714 1.65 -7.95 8.17
N TYR A 715 0.97 -8.85 7.45
CA TYR A 715 0.22 -8.54 6.24
C TYR A 715 -1.15 -7.94 6.60
N PRO A 716 -1.41 -6.66 6.30
CA PRO A 716 -2.48 -5.93 6.96
C PRO A 716 -3.87 -6.16 6.35
N PHE A 717 -3.96 -6.75 5.16
CA PHE A 717 -5.19 -6.77 4.37
C PHE A 717 -5.94 -8.12 4.43
N ARG A 718 -7.27 -8.05 4.30
CA ARG A 718 -8.18 -9.18 4.52
C ARG A 718 -8.19 -10.20 3.38
N GLN A 719 -8.09 -9.71 2.13
CA GLN A 719 -8.33 -10.49 0.92
C GLN A 719 -7.13 -10.47 -0.04
N PRO A 720 -6.00 -11.10 0.31
CA PRO A 720 -4.97 -11.38 -0.67
C PRO A 720 -5.50 -12.37 -1.73
N GLU A 721 -5.07 -12.22 -2.98
CA GLU A 721 -5.46 -13.07 -4.10
C GLU A 721 -4.37 -14.09 -4.44
N ARG A 722 -3.13 -13.64 -4.66
CA ARG A 722 -1.99 -14.56 -4.94
C ARG A 722 -0.66 -14.01 -4.45
N VAL A 723 0.24 -14.93 -4.10
CA VAL A 723 1.65 -14.66 -3.77
C VAL A 723 2.53 -14.94 -4.99
N PHE A 724 3.45 -14.03 -5.28
CA PHE A 724 4.47 -14.16 -6.31
C PHE A 724 5.85 -13.89 -5.71
N PHE A 725 6.84 -14.70 -6.10
CA PHE A 725 8.24 -14.44 -5.78
C PHE A 725 8.93 -13.81 -6.98
N ASN A 726 9.79 -12.83 -6.72
CA ASN A 726 10.61 -12.25 -7.77
C ASN A 726 11.62 -13.29 -8.26
N PRO A 727 11.58 -13.70 -9.55
CA PRO A 727 12.48 -14.74 -10.06
C PRO A 727 13.96 -14.32 -10.14
N TYR A 728 14.25 -13.06 -9.83
CA TYR A 728 15.61 -12.51 -9.76
C TYR A 728 16.04 -12.20 -8.31
N ASN A 729 15.15 -12.38 -7.34
CA ASN A 729 15.41 -12.21 -5.91
C ASN A 729 14.39 -13.02 -5.10
N ASP A 730 14.72 -14.27 -4.77
CA ASP A 730 13.82 -15.19 -4.06
C ASP A 730 13.44 -14.73 -2.63
N ASN A 731 14.17 -13.76 -2.09
CA ASN A 731 13.83 -13.09 -0.83
C ASN A 731 12.66 -12.09 -0.98
N GLU A 732 12.35 -11.65 -2.21
CA GLU A 732 11.34 -10.64 -2.50
C GLU A 732 10.00 -11.27 -2.83
N MET A 733 9.01 -11.03 -1.97
CA MET A 733 7.64 -11.53 -2.09
C MET A 733 6.67 -10.40 -2.43
N TRP A 734 5.80 -10.68 -3.39
CA TRP A 734 4.71 -9.80 -3.80
C TRP A 734 3.37 -10.48 -3.56
N VAL A 735 2.41 -9.74 -3.02
CA VAL A 735 1.06 -10.22 -2.75
C VAL A 735 0.07 -9.30 -3.43
N THR A 736 -0.70 -9.84 -4.37
CA THR A 736 -1.80 -9.12 -5.02
C THR A 736 -3.07 -9.30 -4.20
N SER A 737 -4.02 -8.38 -4.32
CA SER A 737 -5.20 -8.31 -3.45
C SER A 737 -6.45 -7.88 -4.21
N PHE A 738 -7.61 -8.25 -3.69
CA PHE A 738 -8.91 -7.71 -4.10
C PHE A 738 -9.20 -6.46 -3.27
N GLY A 739 -8.87 -5.28 -3.80
CA GLY A 739 -8.98 -4.00 -3.09
C GLY A 739 -7.65 -3.34 -2.76
N ASN A 740 -6.72 -4.06 -2.15
CA ASN A 740 -5.51 -3.40 -1.64
C ASN A 740 -4.31 -3.38 -2.61
N GLY A 741 -4.59 -3.40 -3.91
CA GLY A 741 -3.59 -3.41 -4.98
C GLY A 741 -2.61 -4.57 -4.80
N MET A 742 -1.32 -4.24 -4.76
CA MET A 742 -0.27 -5.20 -4.45
C MET A 742 0.67 -4.66 -3.36
N LYS A 743 1.25 -5.58 -2.59
CA LYS A 743 2.28 -5.25 -1.59
C LYS A 743 3.52 -6.07 -1.81
N LYS A 744 4.67 -5.45 -1.57
CA LYS A 744 5.99 -6.06 -1.58
C LYS A 744 6.50 -6.21 -0.15
N GLY A 745 7.09 -7.35 0.15
CA GLY A 745 7.76 -7.66 1.42
C GLY A 745 9.00 -8.52 1.17
N TYR A 746 9.88 -8.60 2.16
CA TYR A 746 11.08 -9.43 2.10
C TYR A 746 11.02 -10.51 3.17
N LEU A 747 11.30 -11.77 2.81
CA LEU A 747 11.32 -12.90 3.76
C LEU A 747 12.38 -12.72 4.86
N ASP A 748 13.48 -12.06 4.50
CA ASP A 748 14.60 -11.66 5.35
C ASP A 748 14.86 -10.14 5.19
N PRO A 749 14.90 -9.38 6.30
CA PRO A 749 15.25 -7.96 6.32
C PRO A 749 16.55 -7.54 5.63
N CYS A 750 17.47 -8.46 5.34
CA CYS A 750 18.65 -8.21 4.52
C CYS A 750 18.28 -7.74 3.09
N LYS A 751 17.08 -8.01 2.57
CA LYS A 751 16.58 -7.58 1.24
C LYS A 751 17.40 -8.02 0.02
N LEU A 752 18.63 -8.52 0.20
CA LEU A 752 19.47 -9.10 -0.83
C LEU A 752 19.10 -10.57 -1.07
N PRO A 753 19.41 -11.11 -2.26
CA PRO A 753 19.41 -12.55 -2.49
C PRO A 753 20.34 -13.27 -1.51
N LEU A 754 19.97 -14.49 -1.12
CA LEU A 754 20.79 -15.33 -0.23
C LEU A 754 22.19 -15.57 -0.82
N GLY A 755 23.22 -15.46 0.03
CA GLY A 755 24.62 -15.64 -0.37
C GLY A 755 25.30 -14.41 -0.97
N THR A 756 24.63 -13.26 -1.03
CA THR A 756 25.25 -12.01 -1.50
C THR A 756 26.27 -11.49 -0.48
N THR A 757 27.56 -11.46 -0.85
CA THR A 757 28.65 -10.96 0.01
C THR A 757 29.19 -9.60 -0.40
N SER A 758 28.76 -9.07 -1.55
CA SER A 758 29.22 -7.79 -2.07
C SER A 758 28.11 -7.04 -2.78
N VAL A 759 28.12 -5.71 -2.70
CA VAL A 759 27.22 -4.83 -3.46
C VAL A 759 27.96 -3.70 -4.18
N PHE A 760 27.32 -3.13 -5.19
CA PHE A 760 27.88 -2.12 -6.08
C PHE A 760 27.04 -0.83 -6.06
N VAL A 761 27.70 0.32 -6.11
CA VAL A 761 27.07 1.65 -6.06
C VAL A 761 27.58 2.52 -7.22
N ASP A 762 26.66 3.12 -7.96
CA ASP A 762 26.96 3.97 -9.11
C ASP A 762 26.00 5.16 -9.18
N ALA A 763 26.51 6.36 -8.88
CA ALA A 763 25.74 7.61 -8.89
C ALA A 763 25.13 7.97 -10.25
N THR A 764 25.62 7.36 -11.35
CA THR A 764 25.10 7.63 -12.71
C THR A 764 23.78 6.90 -12.99
N LYS A 765 23.38 5.93 -12.16
CA LYS A 765 22.10 5.24 -12.31
C LYS A 765 20.95 6.22 -12.20
N GLN A 766 19.99 6.15 -13.13
CA GLN A 766 18.79 6.99 -13.06
C GLN A 766 17.97 6.66 -11.80
N ASN A 767 17.73 5.37 -11.58
CA ASN A 767 17.06 4.80 -10.41
C ASN A 767 17.96 3.74 -9.76
N SER A 768 17.87 3.59 -8.45
CA SER A 768 18.62 2.58 -7.71
C SER A 768 18.16 1.16 -8.07
N GLY A 769 19.12 0.27 -8.31
CA GLY A 769 18.85 -1.17 -8.42
C GLY A 769 19.02 -1.91 -7.09
N GLN A 770 19.17 -3.24 -7.15
CA GLN A 770 19.36 -4.12 -5.98
C GLN A 770 20.82 -4.22 -5.48
N GLY A 771 21.76 -3.57 -6.15
CA GLY A 771 23.18 -3.56 -5.80
C GLY A 771 23.96 -4.84 -6.09
N THR A 772 23.38 -5.87 -6.70
CA THR A 772 24.03 -7.19 -6.90
C THR A 772 25.03 -7.25 -8.05
N SER A 773 25.09 -6.22 -8.89
CA SER A 773 26.05 -6.04 -9.98
C SER A 773 26.20 -4.56 -10.33
N TRP A 774 27.19 -4.18 -11.14
CA TRP A 774 27.26 -2.82 -11.70
C TRP A 774 26.05 -2.46 -12.57
N ASN A 775 25.41 -3.44 -13.22
CA ASN A 775 24.20 -3.17 -14.00
C ASN A 775 23.01 -2.81 -13.09
N THR A 776 22.92 -3.47 -11.94
CA THR A 776 21.87 -3.31 -10.92
C THR A 776 22.32 -2.48 -9.72
N ALA A 777 23.37 -1.66 -9.85
CA ALA A 777 23.98 -0.94 -8.72
C ALA A 777 22.97 -0.04 -7.98
N PHE A 778 23.18 0.15 -6.67
CA PHE A 778 22.51 1.22 -5.93
C PHE A 778 22.91 2.58 -6.49
N ARG A 779 22.01 3.56 -6.47
CA ARG A 779 22.35 4.90 -6.93
C ARG A 779 23.14 5.65 -5.86
N THR A 780 22.80 5.48 -4.58
CA THR A 780 23.48 6.17 -3.49
C THR A 780 24.22 5.20 -2.57
N PHE A 781 25.30 5.70 -1.96
CA PHE A 781 26.05 4.92 -0.96
C PHE A 781 25.23 4.70 0.32
N GLY A 782 24.36 5.66 0.66
CA GLY A 782 23.46 5.54 1.80
C GLY A 782 22.53 4.32 1.71
N GLU A 783 21.98 4.03 0.52
CA GLU A 783 21.14 2.85 0.30
C GLU A 783 21.92 1.55 0.52
N ALA A 784 23.16 1.47 0.00
CA ALA A 784 24.02 0.30 0.18
C ALA A 784 24.38 0.09 1.67
N LEU A 785 24.64 1.17 2.41
CA LEU A 785 24.89 1.09 3.86
C LEU A 785 23.64 0.68 4.62
N GLN A 786 22.47 1.21 4.28
CA GLN A 786 21.21 0.77 4.88
C GLN A 786 21.05 -0.75 4.74
N VAL A 787 21.30 -1.30 3.56
CA VAL A 787 21.27 -2.76 3.34
C VAL A 787 22.34 -3.46 4.18
N ALA A 788 23.57 -2.94 4.23
CA ALA A 788 24.64 -3.52 5.03
C ALA A 788 24.30 -3.64 6.52
N TRP A 789 23.57 -2.66 7.08
CA TRP A 789 23.10 -2.71 8.46
C TRP A 789 22.06 -3.80 8.74
N HIS A 790 21.41 -4.35 7.71
CA HIS A 790 20.45 -5.45 7.83
C HIS A 790 20.99 -6.81 7.37
N CYS A 791 22.15 -6.82 6.69
CA CYS A 791 22.78 -7.99 6.08
C CYS A 791 24.08 -8.37 6.78
N PRO A 792 24.07 -9.33 7.71
CA PRO A 792 25.29 -9.76 8.37
C PRO A 792 26.35 -10.38 7.48
N ASP A 793 25.94 -11.03 6.40
CA ASP A 793 26.85 -11.74 5.50
C ASP A 793 27.46 -10.84 4.41
N LEU A 794 27.04 -9.56 4.34
CA LEU A 794 27.60 -8.60 3.40
C LEU A 794 28.99 -8.15 3.87
N ASN A 795 30.02 -8.33 3.06
CA ASN A 795 31.40 -8.00 3.43
C ASN A 795 31.90 -6.75 2.71
N ASN A 796 31.50 -6.53 1.45
CA ASN A 796 32.10 -5.51 0.60
C ASN A 796 31.08 -4.57 -0.03
N ILE A 797 31.43 -3.29 -0.13
CA ILE A 797 30.74 -2.31 -0.98
C ILE A 797 31.74 -1.67 -1.95
N TYR A 798 31.44 -1.73 -3.24
CA TYR A 798 32.23 -1.12 -4.30
C TYR A 798 31.55 0.14 -4.81
N LEU A 799 32.28 1.26 -4.83
CA LEU A 799 31.76 2.59 -5.21
C LEU A 799 32.39 3.05 -6.53
N ALA A 800 31.56 3.37 -7.52
CA ALA A 800 32.01 4.06 -8.72
C ALA A 800 32.40 5.52 -8.41
N GLU A 801 33.13 6.15 -9.32
CA GLU A 801 33.41 7.58 -9.33
C GLU A 801 32.12 8.39 -9.18
N GLY A 802 32.23 9.56 -8.56
CA GLY A 802 31.09 10.43 -8.33
C GLY A 802 31.09 11.03 -6.94
N THR A 803 30.13 11.92 -6.68
CA THR A 803 29.94 12.55 -5.38
C THR A 803 28.71 11.99 -4.70
N TYR A 804 28.93 11.35 -3.55
CA TYR A 804 27.89 10.78 -2.70
C TYR A 804 27.69 11.67 -1.48
N LYS A 805 26.42 11.90 -1.15
CA LYS A 805 26.00 12.64 0.05
C LYS A 805 25.35 11.69 1.03
N PRO A 806 25.50 11.92 2.35
CA PRO A 806 24.82 11.11 3.34
C PRO A 806 23.34 11.49 3.41
N ASP A 807 22.48 10.49 3.24
CA ASP A 807 21.02 10.68 3.19
C ASP A 807 20.30 10.03 4.39
N TYR A 808 21.03 9.26 5.22
CA TYR A 808 20.50 8.52 6.37
C TYR A 808 21.16 8.95 7.67
N LYS A 809 20.41 8.81 8.77
CA LYS A 809 20.89 8.97 10.14
C LYS A 809 21.69 7.74 10.58
N PRO A 810 22.49 7.86 11.66
CA PRO A 810 23.28 6.75 12.18
C PRO A 810 22.38 5.62 12.66
N TYR A 811 22.81 4.38 12.47
CA TYR A 811 22.12 3.19 12.95
C TYR A 811 22.54 2.78 14.37
N GLN A 812 21.60 2.20 15.10
CA GLN A 812 21.83 1.49 16.37
C GLN A 812 21.61 -0.01 16.20
N MET A 813 22.48 -0.83 16.77
CA MET A 813 22.43 -2.29 16.64
C MET A 813 21.46 -2.97 17.61
N GLY A 814 20.60 -3.83 17.06
CA GLY A 814 19.73 -4.74 17.79
C GLY A 814 20.41 -6.06 18.18
N ASN A 815 19.80 -6.79 19.12
CA ASN A 815 20.29 -8.09 19.58
C ASN A 815 20.25 -9.18 18.50
N ASP A 816 19.49 -8.96 17.42
CA ASP A 816 19.37 -9.82 16.25
C ASP A 816 20.45 -9.57 15.19
N LYS A 817 21.44 -8.72 15.52
CA LYS A 817 22.51 -8.28 14.61
C LYS A 817 22.01 -7.47 13.41
N ARG A 818 20.90 -6.76 13.57
CA ARG A 818 20.39 -5.83 12.56
C ARG A 818 20.31 -4.41 13.12
N GLY A 819 20.64 -3.44 12.28
CA GLY A 819 20.63 -2.02 12.64
C GLY A 819 19.28 -1.37 12.41
N SER A 820 18.87 -0.50 13.34
CA SER A 820 17.75 0.42 13.17
C SER A 820 18.27 1.86 13.05
N GLU A 821 17.82 2.60 12.04
CA GLU A 821 18.16 4.02 11.87
C GLU A 821 17.66 4.85 13.08
N LEU A 822 18.48 5.76 13.59
CA LEU A 822 18.11 6.64 14.69
C LEU A 822 17.21 7.79 14.24
N ILE A 823 16.23 8.14 15.07
CA ILE A 823 15.44 9.35 14.91
C ILE A 823 16.14 10.51 15.63
N THR A 824 16.55 11.52 14.87
CA THR A 824 17.20 12.74 15.39
C THR A 824 16.51 14.00 14.86
N ASN A 825 16.43 15.05 15.67
CA ASN A 825 15.79 16.31 15.25
C ASN A 825 16.69 17.24 14.41
N ASP A 826 17.99 16.96 14.29
CA ASP A 826 18.92 17.81 13.54
C ASP A 826 19.22 17.20 12.17
N ASN A 827 18.94 17.93 11.10
CA ASN A 827 19.17 17.48 9.73
C ASN A 827 20.66 17.22 9.43
N ARG A 828 21.58 17.83 10.18
CA ARG A 828 23.04 17.66 10.02
C ARG A 828 23.59 16.35 10.61
N ASP A 829 22.76 15.58 11.33
CA ASP A 829 23.15 14.26 11.85
C ASP A 829 23.21 13.15 10.77
N VAL A 830 22.93 13.46 9.51
CA VAL A 830 23.12 12.47 8.42
C VAL A 830 24.60 12.13 8.27
N THR A 831 24.92 10.86 8.01
CA THR A 831 26.30 10.39 7.88
C THR A 831 26.40 9.06 7.13
N PHE A 832 27.58 8.77 6.58
CA PHE A 832 27.92 7.42 6.13
C PHE A 832 28.37 6.58 7.35
N HIS A 833 27.41 5.97 8.05
CA HIS A 833 27.72 5.09 9.17
C HIS A 833 28.11 3.70 8.66
N ILE A 834 29.41 3.37 8.68
CA ILE A 834 29.93 2.08 8.23
C ILE A 834 30.01 1.14 9.44
N ARG A 835 29.34 -0.01 9.34
CA ARG A 835 29.30 -0.98 10.43
C ARG A 835 30.62 -1.74 10.60
N PRO A 836 30.87 -2.36 11.77
CA PRO A 836 32.03 -3.20 11.98
C PRO A 836 32.16 -4.34 10.97
N GLY A 837 33.39 -4.61 10.54
CA GLY A 837 33.76 -5.70 9.64
C GLY A 837 33.37 -5.50 8.17
N LEU A 838 32.87 -4.32 7.80
CA LEU A 838 32.52 -4.00 6.42
C LEU A 838 33.68 -3.32 5.70
N GLU A 839 33.90 -3.70 4.45
CA GLU A 839 34.97 -3.20 3.60
C GLU A 839 34.42 -2.32 2.48
N ILE A 840 34.86 -1.06 2.44
CA ILE A 840 34.44 -0.07 1.44
C ILE A 840 35.59 0.20 0.47
N TYR A 841 35.30 0.08 -0.83
CA TYR A 841 36.27 0.31 -1.90
C TYR A 841 35.75 1.36 -2.88
N GLY A 842 36.34 2.55 -2.85
CA GLY A 842 36.16 3.60 -3.86
C GLY A 842 37.15 3.50 -5.01
N GLY A 843 36.92 4.24 -6.09
CA GLY A 843 37.87 4.30 -7.20
C GLY A 843 37.51 3.48 -8.44
N PHE A 844 36.25 3.13 -8.65
CA PHE A 844 35.83 2.38 -9.84
C PHE A 844 35.26 3.30 -10.93
N PRO A 845 35.44 3.03 -12.22
CA PRO A 845 34.76 3.79 -13.28
C PRO A 845 33.24 3.56 -13.22
N SER A 846 32.47 4.54 -13.70
CA SER A 846 31.01 4.40 -13.87
C SER A 846 30.68 3.17 -14.73
N GLY A 847 29.72 2.34 -14.30
CA GLY A 847 29.39 1.06 -14.95
C GLY A 847 30.33 -0.11 -14.64
N GLY A 848 31.39 0.10 -13.84
CA GLY A 848 32.30 -0.95 -13.35
C GLY A 848 33.57 -1.14 -14.18
N GLY A 849 34.60 -1.71 -13.55
CA GLY A 849 35.91 -1.92 -14.17
C GLY A 849 37.00 -2.23 -13.14
N LEU A 850 38.27 -2.05 -13.53
CA LEU A 850 39.40 -2.14 -12.60
C LEU A 850 39.47 -0.88 -11.72
N GLN A 851 39.73 -1.07 -10.43
CA GLN A 851 39.88 0.02 -9.47
C GLN A 851 41.12 0.87 -9.81
N ASN A 852 40.93 2.19 -9.83
CA ASN A 852 41.98 3.20 -9.91
C ASN A 852 41.46 4.50 -9.27
N TYR A 853 41.74 4.70 -7.98
CA TYR A 853 41.24 5.83 -7.20
C TYR A 853 41.79 7.19 -7.66
N GLU A 854 42.92 7.23 -8.38
CA GLU A 854 43.48 8.46 -8.94
C GLU A 854 42.68 8.94 -10.17
N ASN A 855 42.24 8.00 -11.01
CA ASN A 855 41.52 8.31 -12.24
C ASN A 855 40.00 8.38 -12.06
N TYR A 856 39.45 7.70 -11.05
CA TYR A 856 38.01 7.53 -10.85
C TYR A 856 37.60 7.96 -9.43
N PRO A 857 37.71 9.26 -9.08
CA PRO A 857 37.55 9.71 -7.71
C PRO A 857 36.13 9.44 -7.17
N THR A 858 36.06 8.66 -6.08
CA THR A 858 34.85 8.48 -5.26
C THR A 858 34.86 9.51 -4.14
N ILE A 859 33.95 10.46 -4.16
CA ILE A 859 33.88 11.58 -3.22
C ILE A 859 32.72 11.34 -2.23
N LEU A 860 33.04 11.25 -0.94
CA LEU A 860 32.09 11.28 0.16
C LEU A 860 32.03 12.73 0.69
N SER A 861 30.94 13.44 0.43
CA SER A 861 30.81 14.86 0.77
C SER A 861 29.75 15.10 1.84
N GLY A 862 30.12 15.81 2.90
CA GLY A 862 29.21 16.32 3.92
C GLY A 862 28.37 17.53 3.47
N ASN A 863 28.53 18.04 2.25
CA ASN A 863 27.79 19.21 1.77
C ASN A 863 26.34 18.86 1.41
N LEU A 864 25.42 19.19 2.32
CA LEU A 864 23.98 18.92 2.18
C LEU A 864 23.26 19.96 1.31
N GLY A 865 23.98 20.97 0.81
CA GLY A 865 23.43 22.07 0.01
C GLY A 865 23.00 23.27 0.87
N ASN A 866 22.77 24.42 0.20
CA ASN A 866 22.34 25.67 0.84
C ASN A 866 23.22 26.12 2.03
N GLY A 867 24.53 25.81 2.00
CA GLY A 867 25.46 26.12 3.08
C GLY A 867 25.30 25.26 4.34
N THR A 868 24.56 24.15 4.26
CA THR A 868 24.39 23.19 5.34
C THR A 868 25.33 22.01 5.15
N TYR A 869 25.97 21.55 6.23
CA TYR A 869 26.97 20.49 6.21
C TYR A 869 26.68 19.44 7.29
N ALA A 870 26.92 18.17 7.00
CA ALA A 870 26.88 17.10 7.98
C ALA A 870 27.91 17.35 9.10
N TYR A 871 27.58 16.95 10.34
CA TYR A 871 28.56 17.04 11.43
C TYR A 871 29.75 16.11 11.20
N HIS A 872 29.46 14.86 10.79
CA HIS A 872 30.45 13.83 10.51
C HIS A 872 30.15 13.24 9.14
N VAL A 873 31.08 13.29 8.20
CA VAL A 873 30.86 12.68 6.87
C VAL A 873 30.76 11.16 6.99
N VAL A 874 31.65 10.56 7.79
CA VAL A 874 31.71 9.12 8.03
C VAL A 874 31.74 8.83 9.54
N LEU A 875 30.98 7.83 9.97
CA LEU A 875 31.09 7.25 11.31
C LEU A 875 31.62 5.83 11.23
N LEU A 876 32.63 5.54 12.06
CA LEU A 876 33.22 4.22 12.23
C LEU A 876 33.10 3.83 13.72
N LEU A 877 32.01 3.17 14.10
CA LEU A 877 31.70 2.88 15.49
C LEU A 877 31.63 1.38 15.72
N TYR A 878 32.41 0.86 16.66
CA TYR A 878 32.36 -0.55 17.00
C TYR A 878 31.13 -0.88 17.86
N ASN A 879 30.53 -2.06 17.68
CA ASN A 879 29.49 -2.58 18.55
C ASN A 879 29.75 -4.05 18.87
N THR A 880 29.63 -4.41 20.15
CA THR A 880 29.82 -5.78 20.64
C THR A 880 28.79 -6.79 20.12
N LEU A 881 27.64 -6.33 19.63
CA LEU A 881 26.57 -7.19 19.11
C LEU A 881 26.86 -7.74 17.70
N TRP A 882 27.69 -7.06 16.89
CA TRP A 882 28.03 -7.49 15.53
C TRP A 882 28.99 -8.69 15.51
N GLY A 883 30.13 -8.59 16.19
CA GLY A 883 31.20 -9.59 16.07
C GLY A 883 32.44 -9.30 16.91
N ASN A 884 33.37 -10.25 16.88
CA ASN A 884 34.60 -10.28 17.69
C ASN A 884 35.41 -9.00 17.50
N VAL A 885 36.08 -8.53 18.54
CA VAL A 885 36.93 -7.31 18.55
C VAL A 885 38.09 -7.32 17.52
N ASN A 886 38.21 -8.38 16.71
CA ASN A 886 39.26 -8.61 15.73
C ASN A 886 38.83 -8.40 14.27
N ASP A 887 37.56 -8.16 13.98
CA ASP A 887 37.12 -7.88 12.60
C ASP A 887 37.55 -6.46 12.20
N ILE A 888 38.25 -6.34 11.07
CA ILE A 888 38.77 -5.06 10.56
C ILE A 888 37.72 -4.41 9.67
N THR A 889 37.41 -3.15 9.93
CA THR A 889 36.55 -2.33 9.04
C THR A 889 37.45 -1.51 8.13
N LEU A 890 37.21 -1.54 6.82
CA LEU A 890 38.07 -0.89 5.81
C LEU A 890 37.36 0.28 5.13
N LEU A 891 38.05 1.41 5.02
CA LEU A 891 37.74 2.49 4.10
C LEU A 891 38.90 2.66 3.13
N ASP A 892 38.70 2.33 1.86
CA ASP A 892 39.72 2.38 0.81
C ASP A 892 39.31 3.27 -0.38
N GLY A 893 40.25 4.06 -0.91
CA GLY A 893 40.11 4.70 -2.22
C GLY A 893 39.08 5.85 -2.30
N CYS A 894 38.76 6.50 -1.17
CA CYS A 894 37.73 7.55 -1.10
C CYS A 894 38.33 8.94 -0.80
N LEU A 895 37.70 9.99 -1.33
CA LEU A 895 37.92 11.37 -0.92
C LEU A 895 36.82 11.79 0.06
N VAL A 896 37.16 12.09 1.31
CA VAL A 896 36.23 12.53 2.37
C VAL A 896 36.34 14.03 2.58
N GLN A 897 35.26 14.77 2.33
CA GLN A 897 35.27 16.24 2.42
C GLN A 897 33.99 16.88 2.96
N ASP A 898 34.11 18.17 3.28
CA ASP A 898 33.00 19.07 3.64
C ASP A 898 32.22 18.67 4.90
N GLY A 899 32.83 17.97 5.84
CA GLY A 899 32.27 17.79 7.18
C GLY A 899 32.45 19.03 8.05
N ASN A 900 31.48 19.33 8.91
CA ASN A 900 31.55 20.49 9.81
C ASN A 900 31.01 20.17 11.22
N ALA A 901 31.88 19.76 12.15
CA ALA A 901 31.57 19.46 13.54
C ALA A 901 31.78 20.69 14.45
N ASP A 902 30.79 21.57 14.56
CA ASP A 902 30.92 22.90 15.17
C ASP A 902 30.03 23.17 16.41
N THR A 903 29.24 22.20 16.89
CA THR A 903 28.26 22.45 17.98
C THR A 903 28.56 21.68 19.27
N ASN A 904 28.32 22.31 20.43
CA ASN A 904 28.56 21.74 21.79
C ASN A 904 27.55 20.64 22.20
N THR A 905 26.92 19.98 21.23
CA THR A 905 25.90 18.96 21.49
C THR A 905 26.40 17.59 21.08
N SER A 906 25.67 16.54 21.47
CA SER A 906 26.08 15.16 21.21
C SER A 906 24.85 14.29 20.96
N ILE A 907 25.08 13.16 20.30
CA ILE A 907 24.09 12.12 20.06
C ILE A 907 24.60 10.80 20.64
N ILE A 908 23.71 9.95 21.12
CA ILE A 908 24.07 8.62 21.62
C ILE A 908 23.84 7.61 20.50
N ILE A 909 24.90 6.90 20.10
CA ILE A 909 24.85 5.86 19.07
C ILE A 909 25.54 4.63 19.66
N ASP A 910 24.88 3.47 19.67
CA ASP A 910 25.47 2.22 20.19
C ASP A 910 26.10 2.36 21.58
N ALA A 911 25.35 3.04 22.47
CA ALA A 911 25.74 3.40 23.84
C ALA A 911 27.01 4.29 23.94
N LYS A 912 27.47 4.89 22.84
CA LYS A 912 28.58 5.84 22.79
C LYS A 912 28.06 7.25 22.66
N ASN A 913 28.70 8.17 23.36
CA ASN A 913 28.42 9.59 23.23
C ASN A 913 29.24 10.19 22.09
N ILE A 914 28.60 10.51 20.98
CA ILE A 914 29.27 11.07 19.79
C ILE A 914 29.08 12.58 19.79
N SER A 915 30.19 13.29 19.98
CA SER A 915 30.22 14.75 20.07
C SER A 915 30.16 15.38 18.68
N ARG A 916 29.24 16.32 18.46
CA ARG A 916 29.14 17.14 17.22
C ARG A 916 30.23 18.22 17.13
N ARG A 917 31.32 18.07 17.90
CA ARG A 917 32.55 18.88 17.86
C ARG A 917 33.77 18.14 17.34
N GLU A 918 33.68 16.83 17.20
CA GLU A 918 34.83 15.96 17.03
C GLU A 918 34.74 15.19 15.71
N GLY A 919 35.76 15.24 14.86
CA GLY A 919 35.80 14.41 13.65
C GLY A 919 34.87 14.91 12.54
N GLY A 920 35.20 16.04 11.92
CA GLY A 920 34.40 16.61 10.85
C GLY A 920 34.29 15.67 9.65
N GLY A 921 35.44 15.17 9.18
CA GLY A 921 35.49 14.14 8.15
C GLY A 921 35.02 12.80 8.68
N VAL A 922 35.76 12.23 9.65
CA VAL A 922 35.48 10.91 10.22
C VAL A 922 35.51 10.94 11.74
N ASN A 923 34.52 10.32 12.40
CA ASN A 923 34.56 10.05 13.84
C ASN A 923 34.62 8.54 14.09
N VAL A 924 35.64 8.12 14.83
CA VAL A 924 35.98 6.72 15.10
C VAL A 924 35.94 6.44 16.60
N SER A 925 35.25 5.37 17.00
CA SER A 925 35.20 4.97 18.40
C SER A 925 35.16 3.46 18.62
N SER A 926 36.14 2.95 19.37
CA SER A 926 36.31 1.52 19.71
C SER A 926 36.53 0.60 18.50
N GLY A 927 37.19 -0.55 18.64
CA GLY A 927 37.33 -1.55 17.56
C GLY A 927 38.58 -1.40 16.68
N LYS A 928 38.58 -2.07 15.51
CA LYS A 928 39.72 -2.15 14.60
C LYS A 928 39.39 -1.65 13.19
N TYR A 929 40.24 -0.76 12.69
CA TYR A 929 40.03 -0.07 11.41
C TYR A 929 41.26 -0.07 10.54
N GLN A 930 41.04 -0.06 9.23
CA GLN A 930 42.06 0.26 8.24
C GLN A 930 41.54 1.38 7.35
N VAL A 931 42.37 2.41 7.16
CA VAL A 931 42.12 3.48 6.19
C VAL A 931 43.25 3.45 5.17
N SER A 932 42.90 3.28 3.90
CA SER A 932 43.86 3.06 2.82
C SER A 932 43.56 3.91 1.58
N ASN A 933 44.57 4.50 0.96
CA ASN A 933 44.41 5.21 -0.32
C ASN A 933 43.33 6.32 -0.30
N ASN A 934 43.09 6.96 0.85
CA ASN A 934 42.07 8.00 0.98
C ASN A 934 42.66 9.40 0.95
N ILE A 935 41.83 10.37 0.58
CA ILE A 935 42.13 11.80 0.70
C ILE A 935 41.13 12.42 1.67
N PHE A 936 41.61 13.09 2.72
CA PHE A 936 40.78 13.84 3.65
C PHE A 936 41.00 15.34 3.45
N HIS A 937 39.96 16.06 3.05
CA HIS A 937 40.09 17.44 2.55
C HIS A 937 38.95 18.36 3.00
N ASN A 938 39.26 19.61 3.36
CA ASN A 938 38.28 20.65 3.72
C ASN A 938 37.26 20.26 4.80
N ASN A 939 37.64 19.39 5.73
CA ASN A 939 36.80 19.07 6.87
C ASN A 939 37.11 20.02 8.04
N VAL A 940 36.06 20.42 8.75
CA VAL A 940 36.12 21.36 9.87
C VAL A 940 35.57 20.69 11.13
N ALA A 941 36.30 20.82 12.24
CA ALA A 941 35.84 20.38 13.55
C ALA A 941 36.41 21.29 14.65
N TYR A 942 35.95 21.16 15.88
CA TYR A 942 36.72 21.71 17.01
C TYR A 942 37.95 20.85 17.31
N THR A 943 37.83 19.53 17.17
CA THR A 943 38.89 18.56 17.44
C THR A 943 38.91 17.48 16.37
N GLY A 944 40.06 17.25 15.73
CA GLY A 944 40.20 16.26 14.65
C GLY A 944 39.45 16.68 13.40
N GLY A 945 39.97 17.64 12.63
CA GLY A 945 39.28 18.17 11.45
C GLY A 945 39.01 17.07 10.42
N ALA A 946 40.05 16.36 10.01
CA ALA A 946 39.91 15.21 9.11
C ALA A 946 39.33 13.99 9.84
N ILE A 947 39.91 13.63 10.99
CA ILE A 947 39.48 12.46 11.76
C ILE A 947 39.66 12.68 13.26
N TYR A 948 38.70 12.18 14.02
CA TYR A 948 38.79 12.00 15.47
C TYR A 948 38.70 10.52 15.82
N ILE A 949 39.57 10.05 16.71
CA ILE A 949 39.71 8.64 17.03
C ILE A 949 39.76 8.47 18.55
N THR A 950 38.88 7.65 19.12
CA THR A 950 38.90 7.32 20.55
C THR A 950 38.83 5.81 20.80
N ASP A 951 39.67 5.31 21.71
CA ASP A 951 39.65 3.93 22.22
C ASP A 951 39.71 2.82 21.13
N ALA A 952 40.30 3.11 19.96
CA ALA A 952 40.35 2.22 18.80
C ALA A 952 41.78 1.85 18.38
N GLU A 953 41.90 0.79 17.59
CA GLU A 953 43.11 0.42 16.84
C GLU A 953 42.90 0.75 15.35
N ILE A 954 43.81 1.49 14.74
CA ILE A 954 43.67 1.92 13.35
C ILE A 954 44.99 1.83 12.59
N THR A 955 44.92 1.27 11.38
CA THR A 955 46.05 1.18 10.45
C THR A 955 45.88 2.14 9.28
N TRP A 956 46.94 2.89 8.96
CA TRP A 956 46.96 3.93 7.92
C TRP A 956 47.92 3.56 6.80
N LEU A 957 47.43 3.46 5.56
CA LEU A 957 48.24 3.15 4.38
C LEU A 957 47.96 4.14 3.24
N SER A 958 48.97 4.83 2.72
CA SER A 958 48.85 5.67 1.52
C SER A 958 47.75 6.74 1.56
N ASN A 959 47.50 7.36 2.73
CA ASN A 959 46.46 8.41 2.84
C ASN A 959 47.06 9.82 2.72
N ASP A 960 46.28 10.77 2.20
CA ASP A 960 46.61 12.19 2.17
C ASP A 960 45.62 13.01 3.03
N VAL A 961 46.13 13.77 3.99
CA VAL A 961 45.35 14.62 4.91
C VAL A 961 45.79 16.07 4.77
N MET A 962 44.97 16.86 4.08
CA MET A 962 45.32 18.22 3.67
C MET A 962 44.15 19.19 3.79
N ASN A 963 44.44 20.45 4.13
CA ASN A 963 43.46 21.55 4.18
C ASN A 963 42.25 21.30 5.10
N ASN A 964 42.44 20.56 6.19
CA ASN A 964 41.44 20.39 7.24
C ASN A 964 41.68 21.42 8.36
N SER A 965 40.63 21.80 9.09
CA SER A 965 40.66 22.84 10.11
C SER A 965 40.11 22.33 11.43
N ALA A 966 40.88 22.50 12.51
CA ALA A 966 40.41 22.29 13.88
C ALA A 966 41.22 23.09 14.89
N ALA A 967 40.67 23.29 16.10
CA ALA A 967 41.41 23.91 17.20
C ALA A 967 42.48 22.97 17.77
N LEU A 968 42.23 21.66 17.73
CA LEU A 968 43.16 20.61 18.17
C LEU A 968 43.19 19.50 17.11
N GLY A 969 44.39 19.12 16.65
CA GLY A 969 44.57 18.11 15.58
C GLY A 969 43.86 18.51 14.28
N THR A 970 44.40 19.49 13.54
CA THR A 970 43.77 19.99 12.29
C THR A 970 43.51 18.87 11.29
N GLY A 971 44.40 17.90 11.19
CA GLY A 971 44.17 16.64 10.50
C GLY A 971 43.60 15.58 11.45
N ILE A 972 44.46 15.00 12.29
CA ILE A 972 44.12 13.83 13.11
C ILE A 972 44.15 14.22 14.60
N PHE A 973 43.10 13.88 15.33
CA PHE A 973 43.13 13.84 16.78
C PHE A 973 42.85 12.42 17.28
N SER A 974 43.67 11.94 18.21
CA SER A 974 43.64 10.55 18.64
C SER A 974 43.72 10.45 20.17
N LYS A 975 42.81 9.72 20.81
CA LYS A 975 42.70 9.58 22.26
C LYS A 975 42.61 8.13 22.73
N ASN A 976 43.54 7.69 23.57
CA ASN A 976 43.62 6.31 24.05
C ASN A 976 43.62 5.24 22.93
N THR A 977 44.29 5.53 21.80
CA THR A 977 44.24 4.68 20.60
C THR A 977 45.56 3.97 20.31
N ILE A 978 45.51 2.94 19.47
CA ILE A 978 46.69 2.35 18.83
C ILE A 978 46.67 2.75 17.35
N CYS A 979 47.60 3.61 16.93
CA CYS A 979 47.67 4.08 15.54
C CYS A 979 48.91 3.51 14.85
N ASN A 980 48.71 2.71 13.79
CA ASN A 980 49.78 2.10 13.01
C ASN A 980 49.87 2.81 11.65
N PHE A 981 50.81 3.74 11.52
CA PHE A 981 51.08 4.41 10.25
C PHE A 981 52.06 3.57 9.42
N GLY A 982 51.49 2.90 8.41
CA GLY A 982 52.21 2.04 7.47
C GLY A 982 53.04 2.86 6.48
N ILE A 983 52.80 2.69 5.19
CA ILE A 983 53.60 3.33 4.12
C ILE A 983 52.89 4.53 3.50
N ASN A 984 53.66 5.49 2.99
CA ASN A 984 53.20 6.56 2.09
C ASN A 984 52.07 7.47 2.60
N ASN A 985 51.90 7.66 3.92
CA ASN A 985 50.92 8.62 4.41
C ASN A 985 51.49 10.05 4.39
N ASN A 986 50.72 11.00 3.86
CA ASN A 986 51.01 12.44 3.92
C ASN A 986 49.98 13.09 4.85
N ILE A 987 50.37 13.47 6.07
CA ILE A 987 49.44 13.94 7.10
C ILE A 987 49.89 15.29 7.64
N THR A 988 48.95 16.24 7.70
CA THR A 988 49.17 17.56 8.30
C THR A 988 48.34 17.74 9.58
N GLY A 989 49.01 18.06 10.69
CA GLY A 989 48.42 18.41 11.99
C GLY A 989 47.82 17.24 12.76
N ILE A 990 48.68 16.49 13.47
CA ILE A 990 48.31 15.37 14.32
C ILE A 990 48.41 15.74 15.81
N THR A 991 47.48 15.26 16.63
CA THR A 991 47.54 15.34 18.10
C THR A 991 47.17 14.01 18.73
N PHE A 992 47.97 13.57 19.72
CA PHE A 992 47.74 12.34 20.48
C PHE A 992 47.51 12.64 21.97
N GLU A 993 46.47 12.07 22.54
CA GLU A 993 46.11 12.11 23.97
C GLU A 993 45.99 10.68 24.50
N GLY A 994 47.11 10.09 24.91
CA GLY A 994 47.16 8.69 25.37
C GLY A 994 47.13 7.66 24.24
N GLY A 995 47.56 6.42 24.54
CA GLY A 995 47.72 5.35 23.55
C GLY A 995 49.14 5.20 23.00
N SER A 996 49.28 4.61 21.80
CA SER A 996 50.57 4.38 21.12
C SER A 996 50.46 4.62 19.62
N ALA A 997 51.48 5.25 19.03
CA ALA A 997 51.60 5.38 17.58
C ALA A 997 52.89 4.71 17.08
N THR A 998 52.79 3.96 15.98
CA THR A 998 53.94 3.39 15.26
C THR A 998 53.99 3.98 13.85
N PHE A 999 55.20 4.26 13.37
CA PHE A 999 55.43 4.79 12.02
C PHE A 999 56.43 3.88 11.30
N THR A 1000 56.06 3.40 10.11
CA THR A 1000 56.98 2.69 9.21
C THR A 1000 57.46 3.62 8.08
N ASN A 1001 58.17 3.09 7.09
CA ASN A 1001 58.89 3.91 6.11
C ASN A 1001 57.96 4.82 5.28
N ASP A 1002 58.53 5.95 4.83
CA ASP A 1002 57.95 6.85 3.81
C ASP A 1002 56.66 7.59 4.21
N ASN A 1003 56.44 7.83 5.50
CA ASN A 1003 55.41 8.76 5.97
C ASN A 1003 55.93 10.21 6.05
N VAL A 1004 55.14 11.16 5.54
CA VAL A 1004 55.36 12.61 5.71
C VAL A 1004 54.33 13.12 6.72
N VAL A 1005 54.76 13.35 7.95
CA VAL A 1005 53.91 13.90 9.02
C VAL A 1005 54.41 15.29 9.39
N LYS A 1006 53.54 16.29 9.27
CA LYS A 1006 53.86 17.71 9.55
C LYS A 1006 53.01 18.28 10.67
#